data_AF-A0A3A0G049-F1
#
_entry.id   AF-A0A3A0G049-F1
#
_cell.length_a   1.000
_cell.length_b   1.000
_cell.length_c   1.000
_cell.angle_alpha   90.00
_cell.angle_beta   90.00
_cell.angle_gamma   90.00
#
_symmetry.space_group_name_H-M   'P 1'
#
loop_
_entity.id
_entity.type
_entity.pdbx_description
1 polymer ?
#
loop_
_entity_poly.entity_id
_entity_poly.type
_entity_poly.pdbx_seq_one_letter_code
_entity_poly.pdbx_strand_id
1 'polypeptide(L)'
;GHRAGRAGTGVPPADPARPKAPRRFVYAAAAVTGFGFFLMELVWFRMLAPLVGSSVYGFGLILATALAGIGAGGLCYRWWWAPRPGAVSPQALARLAAWQAVLLAVPWALGDGVAVFAYHVNALRALGLAGQVAGWALVTGLLVLGPSLLAGVQFPLLVGLLGEGARDAGRHVGFAYAANTLGAVAGALAGGFVLIPTLTAPGSWRLAVASTLALSLGAAILALRTGGPRSVATAVGLWGVAAWLVLAPLGPTAAWRHAPIGYGRIDALPTTVNGLRDWQNARRSDVVREIEGREASVAVAIGAGGHALLVNGKSDGTAFGDADTQVMLGLLPALLHPAPRSAFVVGLGTGSTAGWLADVPGMARVDVVEIEPRVADLARGYFAPVNRGALDKPNVHLVVGDAREVLVTEGPSYDLIVSEPSNPYRAGVATLFTTEYYTAVRARLAPGGVFGQWLQGYEVDSRAVRLVYATLASVFPFVETWVTEMGDLLFICHQAPPAYPLDRLRERVAQPPYAEALQRVWYTRSAEGVLARHLAGPDVARRIAAIDGVRNTDDRNRLEYGFARALSQASSFDAGQVLSMAIEADADVPAHLAGQVDARRIQLERLAMLAADDTGFVVPPELSGDDRRRAEAVLAFVERRPADVLRLWAGEPASPMEALMLLESAARAAAPEDVRPRLGPLVDDWPADARFAAAATAARNGAPETAVEHLVEGFAALRRQVWSRQTSVEDALALAARLAPGRPDAARDLYGQLRDPFPGGLAEPSRRSALAAMGPHLLPEHQVEVATLFDPYPVWTRAFLEFRRDALTRARSPRAAAAARDVETFLRHVDPPLNEARSGAR
;
A
#
# COMPACT_ATOMS: atom_id res chain seq x y z
N GLY A 1 -62.71 -41.82 58.13
CA GLY A 1 -61.95 -40.62 57.77
C GLY A 1 -61.27 -40.82 56.44
N HIS A 2 -61.66 -40.06 55.42
CA HIS A 2 -61.08 -40.07 54.07
C HIS A 2 -59.62 -39.59 54.06
N ARG A 3 -58.73 -40.33 53.38
CA ARG A 3 -57.55 -39.75 52.71
C ARG A 3 -57.34 -40.43 51.36
N ALA A 4 -57.53 -39.62 50.32
CA ALA A 4 -57.40 -39.94 48.92
C ALA A 4 -55.94 -40.27 48.53
N GLY A 5 -55.79 -41.23 47.62
CA GLY A 5 -54.55 -41.50 46.92
C GLY A 5 -54.20 -40.34 45.99
N ARG A 6 -52.99 -39.81 46.13
CA ARG A 6 -52.34 -38.99 45.09
C ARG A 6 -51.66 -39.94 44.12
N ALA A 7 -52.26 -40.10 42.95
CA ALA A 7 -51.58 -40.61 41.77
C ALA A 7 -50.38 -39.69 41.48
N GLY A 8 -49.17 -40.22 41.62
CA GLY A 8 -47.96 -39.55 41.16
C GLY A 8 -48.04 -39.44 39.65
N THR A 9 -48.06 -38.21 39.13
CA THR A 9 -47.82 -37.90 37.73
C THR A 9 -46.35 -38.21 37.43
N GLY A 10 -46.05 -39.48 37.17
CA GLY A 10 -44.78 -39.91 36.61
C GLY A 10 -44.66 -39.33 35.21
N VAL A 11 -43.84 -38.28 35.07
CA VAL A 11 -43.33 -37.86 33.76
C VAL A 11 -42.58 -39.08 33.20
N PRO A 12 -42.95 -39.61 32.01
CA PRO A 12 -42.23 -40.73 31.44
C PRO A 12 -40.76 -40.32 31.24
N PRO A 13 -39.79 -41.22 31.54
CA PRO A 13 -38.39 -40.93 31.27
C PRO A 13 -38.24 -40.57 29.79
N ALA A 14 -37.57 -39.45 29.51
CA ALA A 14 -37.35 -38.97 28.16
C ALA A 14 -36.63 -40.07 27.35
N ASP A 15 -37.26 -40.51 26.27
CA ASP A 15 -36.70 -41.50 25.36
C ASP A 15 -35.37 -40.97 24.77
N PRO A 16 -34.21 -41.57 25.12
CA PRO A 16 -32.89 -41.12 24.65
C PRO A 16 -32.74 -41.25 23.11
N ALA A 17 -33.64 -41.95 22.43
CA ALA A 17 -33.63 -42.13 20.98
C ALA A 17 -34.32 -40.99 20.19
N ARG A 18 -35.04 -40.06 20.83
CA ARG A 18 -35.72 -38.96 20.11
C ARG A 18 -34.79 -37.79 19.79
N PRO A 19 -34.85 -37.23 18.56
CA PRO A 19 -34.06 -36.06 18.20
C PRO A 19 -34.44 -34.87 19.09
N LYS A 20 -33.41 -34.21 19.65
CA LYS A 20 -33.57 -33.07 20.57
C LYS A 20 -33.88 -31.76 19.83
N ALA A 21 -33.75 -31.75 18.51
CA ALA A 21 -34.10 -30.65 17.63
C ALA A 21 -34.69 -31.16 16.29
N PRO A 22 -35.50 -30.35 15.58
CA PRO A 22 -35.96 -30.69 14.23
C PRO A 22 -34.77 -30.87 13.28
N ARG A 23 -34.76 -31.96 12.51
CA ARG A 23 -33.66 -32.29 11.58
C ARG A 23 -33.37 -31.16 10.59
N ARG A 24 -34.42 -30.55 10.02
CA ARG A 24 -34.30 -29.40 9.10
C ARG A 24 -33.56 -28.21 9.74
N PHE A 25 -33.81 -27.97 11.03
CA PHE A 25 -33.10 -26.93 11.77
C PHE A 25 -31.62 -27.28 11.93
N VAL A 26 -31.29 -28.53 12.28
CA VAL A 26 -29.88 -28.96 12.41
C VAL A 26 -29.14 -28.82 11.08
N TYR A 27 -29.75 -29.20 9.95
CA TYR A 27 -29.13 -29.07 8.63
C TYR A 27 -28.94 -27.60 8.22
N ALA A 28 -29.95 -26.75 8.45
CA ALA A 28 -29.83 -25.31 8.21
C ALA A 28 -28.75 -24.67 9.10
N ALA A 29 -28.71 -25.05 10.38
CA ALA A 29 -27.70 -24.58 11.33
C ALA A 29 -26.29 -25.00 10.91
N ALA A 30 -26.12 -26.26 10.48
CA ALA A 30 -24.85 -26.75 9.95
C ALA A 30 -24.42 -25.95 8.71
N ALA A 31 -25.34 -25.69 7.77
CA ALA A 31 -25.06 -24.86 6.60
C ALA A 31 -24.67 -23.42 6.96
N VAL A 32 -25.39 -22.78 7.91
CA VAL A 32 -25.07 -21.42 8.38
C VAL A 32 -23.71 -21.37 9.09
N THR A 33 -23.38 -22.37 9.90
CA THR A 33 -22.06 -22.47 10.55
C THR A 33 -20.95 -22.59 9.51
N GLY A 34 -21.10 -23.50 8.53
CA GLY A 34 -20.12 -23.65 7.45
C GLY A 34 -19.96 -22.38 6.62
N PHE A 35 -21.08 -21.74 6.25
CA PHE A 35 -21.11 -20.47 5.53
C PHE A 35 -20.38 -19.35 6.29
N GLY A 36 -20.74 -19.13 7.55
CA GLY A 36 -20.16 -18.07 8.36
C GLY A 36 -18.67 -18.25 8.61
N PHE A 37 -18.21 -19.50 8.78
CA PHE A 37 -16.81 -19.80 9.00
C PHE A 37 -15.95 -19.50 7.77
N PHE A 38 -16.32 -20.01 6.59
CA PHE A 38 -15.55 -19.77 5.36
C PHE A 38 -15.69 -18.33 4.85
N LEU A 39 -16.82 -17.66 5.10
CA LEU A 39 -16.92 -16.21 4.88
C LEU A 39 -15.92 -15.46 5.78
N MET A 40 -15.84 -15.81 7.06
CA MET A 40 -14.89 -15.20 7.98
C MET A 40 -13.43 -15.52 7.65
N GLU A 41 -13.14 -16.69 7.09
CA GLU A 41 -11.78 -17.02 6.62
C GLU A 41 -11.28 -16.02 5.56
N LEU A 42 -12.14 -15.68 4.60
CA LEU A 42 -11.84 -14.66 3.59
C LEU A 42 -11.73 -13.25 4.22
N VAL A 43 -12.62 -12.91 5.16
CA VAL A 43 -12.57 -11.63 5.89
C VAL A 43 -11.29 -11.52 6.71
N TRP A 44 -10.89 -12.58 7.43
CA TRP A 44 -9.66 -12.62 8.21
C TRP A 44 -8.44 -12.42 7.31
N PHE A 45 -8.40 -13.07 6.15
CA PHE A 45 -7.34 -12.84 5.17
C PHE A 45 -7.24 -11.36 4.77
N ARG A 46 -8.36 -10.73 4.40
CA ARG A 46 -8.40 -9.30 4.03
C ARG A 46 -8.00 -8.37 5.17
N MET A 47 -8.43 -8.66 6.40
CA MET A 47 -8.18 -7.79 7.55
C MET A 47 -6.81 -8.02 8.20
N LEU A 48 -6.22 -9.20 8.05
CA LEU A 48 -4.88 -9.48 8.60
C LEU A 48 -3.77 -9.10 7.63
N ALA A 49 -3.99 -9.11 6.30
CA ALA A 49 -2.94 -8.82 5.33
C ALA A 49 -2.18 -7.49 5.57
N PRO A 50 -2.82 -6.36 5.93
CA PRO A 50 -2.10 -5.12 6.28
C PRO A 50 -1.32 -5.22 7.61
N LEU A 51 -1.74 -6.10 8.53
CA LEU A 51 -1.19 -6.21 9.89
C LEU A 51 -0.05 -7.23 10.01
N VAL A 52 -0.16 -8.37 9.34
CA VAL A 52 0.84 -9.46 9.38
C VAL A 52 1.62 -9.59 8.07
N GLY A 53 1.23 -8.84 7.03
CA GLY A 53 1.82 -8.93 5.69
C GLY A 53 1.14 -10.01 4.84
N SER A 54 1.24 -9.86 3.53
CA SER A 54 0.65 -10.75 2.52
C SER A 54 1.58 -11.89 2.07
N SER A 55 2.42 -12.39 2.97
CA SER A 55 3.34 -13.51 2.68
C SER A 55 2.66 -14.87 2.82
N VAL A 56 3.29 -15.92 2.25
CA VAL A 56 2.86 -17.32 2.45
C VAL A 56 2.84 -17.75 3.92
N TYR A 57 3.68 -17.15 4.76
CA TYR A 57 3.68 -17.42 6.21
C TYR A 57 2.43 -16.85 6.87
N GLY A 58 2.01 -15.64 6.51
CA GLY A 58 0.78 -15.02 7.01
C GLY A 58 -0.45 -15.84 6.65
N PHE A 59 -0.58 -16.23 5.38
CA PHE A 59 -1.67 -17.10 4.92
C PHE A 59 -1.67 -18.45 5.63
N GLY A 60 -0.52 -19.14 5.67
CA GLY A 60 -0.40 -20.45 6.33
C GLY A 60 -0.71 -20.39 7.82
N LEU A 61 -0.38 -19.29 8.50
CA LEU A 61 -0.64 -19.10 9.92
C LEU A 61 -2.13 -18.89 10.25
N ILE A 62 -2.87 -18.17 9.40
CA ILE A 62 -4.32 -18.03 9.53
C ILE A 62 -4.98 -19.41 9.47
N LEU A 63 -4.65 -20.20 8.44
CA LEU A 63 -5.18 -21.54 8.26
C LEU A 63 -4.78 -22.46 9.42
N ALA A 64 -3.50 -22.45 9.82
CA ALA A 64 -3.02 -23.27 10.93
C ALA A 64 -3.75 -22.93 12.25
N THR A 65 -3.97 -21.65 12.53
CA THR A 65 -4.68 -21.18 13.74
C THR A 65 -6.15 -21.58 13.70
N ALA A 66 -6.80 -21.45 12.55
CA ALA A 66 -8.19 -21.84 12.34
C ALA A 66 -8.39 -23.35 12.55
N LEU A 67 -7.57 -24.18 11.89
CA LEU A 67 -7.62 -25.64 12.00
C LEU A 67 -7.28 -26.12 13.41
N ALA A 68 -6.24 -25.56 14.04
CA ALA A 68 -5.88 -25.86 15.42
C ALA A 68 -7.02 -25.49 16.38
N GLY A 69 -7.67 -24.34 16.16
CA GLY A 69 -8.86 -23.91 16.91
C GLY A 69 -10.01 -24.91 16.78
N ILE A 70 -10.40 -25.30 15.56
CA ILE A 70 -11.46 -26.28 15.33
C ILE A 70 -11.12 -27.62 15.99
N GLY A 71 -9.90 -28.12 15.81
CA GLY A 71 -9.43 -29.37 16.40
C GLY A 71 -9.48 -29.35 17.93
N ALA A 72 -8.96 -28.27 18.54
CA ALA A 72 -9.02 -28.05 19.98
C ALA A 72 -10.47 -27.95 20.47
N GLY A 73 -11.35 -27.27 19.73
CA GLY A 73 -12.78 -27.21 20.00
C GLY A 73 -13.45 -28.58 20.03
N GLY A 74 -13.12 -29.45 19.07
CA GLY A 74 -13.60 -30.83 19.05
C GLY A 74 -13.15 -31.64 20.28
N LEU A 75 -11.90 -31.48 20.72
CA LEU A 75 -11.38 -32.10 21.93
C LEU A 75 -12.07 -31.56 23.20
N CYS A 76 -12.24 -30.23 23.29
CA CYS A 76 -13.00 -29.57 24.35
C CYS A 76 -14.43 -30.14 24.43
N TYR A 77 -15.07 -30.35 23.29
CA TYR A 77 -16.38 -30.99 23.24
C TYR A 77 -16.32 -32.41 23.81
N ARG A 78 -15.39 -33.25 23.34
CA ARG A 78 -15.29 -34.66 23.76
C ARG A 78 -14.96 -34.85 25.24
N TRP A 79 -14.04 -34.05 25.78
CA TRP A 79 -13.50 -34.24 27.12
C TRP A 79 -14.23 -33.45 28.19
N TRP A 80 -14.70 -32.25 27.88
CA TRP A 80 -15.32 -31.38 28.89
C TRP A 80 -16.80 -31.18 28.69
N TRP A 81 -17.29 -31.14 27.44
CA TRP A 81 -18.69 -30.83 27.16
C TRP A 81 -19.58 -32.07 27.19
N ALA A 82 -19.31 -33.03 26.31
CA ALA A 82 -20.11 -34.23 26.08
C ALA A 82 -20.37 -35.08 27.34
N PRO A 83 -19.42 -35.22 28.30
CA PRO A 83 -19.68 -35.99 29.53
C PRO A 83 -20.72 -35.38 30.46
N ARG A 84 -21.10 -34.10 30.28
CA ARG A 84 -22.04 -33.43 31.19
C ARG A 84 -23.50 -33.78 30.87
N PRO A 85 -24.34 -34.08 31.87
CA PRO A 85 -25.76 -34.31 31.65
C PRO A 85 -26.44 -33.09 31.03
N GLY A 86 -27.22 -33.29 29.95
CA GLY A 86 -27.93 -32.20 29.26
C GLY A 86 -27.03 -31.27 28.43
N ALA A 87 -25.76 -31.63 28.25
CA ALA A 87 -24.78 -30.85 27.48
C ALA A 87 -25.20 -30.60 26.02
N VAL A 88 -25.89 -31.57 25.42
CA VAL A 88 -26.39 -31.49 24.06
C VAL A 88 -27.86 -31.04 24.08
N SER A 89 -28.09 -29.76 23.79
CA SER A 89 -29.41 -29.14 23.84
C SER A 89 -29.51 -27.87 22.97
N PRO A 90 -30.70 -27.46 22.52
CA PRO A 90 -30.89 -26.19 21.82
C PRO A 90 -30.41 -24.98 22.64
N GLN A 91 -30.54 -25.03 23.97
CA GLN A 91 -30.06 -24.02 24.92
C GLN A 91 -28.52 -23.91 24.89
N ALA A 92 -27.82 -25.04 24.79
CA ALA A 92 -26.37 -25.07 24.63
C ALA A 92 -25.96 -24.43 23.30
N LEU A 93 -26.62 -24.78 22.19
CA LEU A 93 -26.35 -24.21 20.87
C LEU A 93 -26.60 -22.70 20.83
N ALA A 94 -27.71 -22.23 21.42
CA ALA A 94 -28.05 -20.81 21.48
C ALA A 94 -26.98 -19.98 22.19
N ARG A 95 -26.47 -20.48 23.33
CA ARG A 95 -25.40 -19.83 24.09
C ARG A 95 -24.06 -19.89 23.37
N LEU A 96 -23.73 -21.05 22.77
CA LEU A 96 -22.48 -21.23 22.05
C LEU A 96 -22.39 -20.30 20.84
N ALA A 97 -23.46 -20.23 20.03
CA ALA A 97 -23.54 -19.33 18.89
C ALA A 97 -23.51 -17.85 19.34
N ALA A 98 -24.18 -17.49 20.45
CA ALA A 98 -24.09 -16.13 20.99
C ALA A 98 -22.67 -15.77 21.45
N TRP A 99 -21.97 -16.70 22.12
CA TRP A 99 -20.56 -16.51 22.49
C TRP A 99 -19.64 -16.40 21.27
N GLN A 100 -19.87 -17.20 20.24
CA GLN A 100 -19.12 -17.10 19.00
C GLN A 100 -19.32 -15.74 18.33
N ALA A 101 -20.54 -15.22 18.31
CA ALA A 101 -20.82 -13.87 17.83
C ALA A 101 -20.10 -12.80 18.67
N VAL A 102 -20.04 -12.95 20.00
CA VAL A 102 -19.25 -12.05 20.86
C VAL A 102 -17.76 -12.14 20.53
N LEU A 103 -17.18 -13.34 20.40
CA LEU A 103 -15.77 -13.50 20.06
C LEU A 103 -15.42 -12.97 18.66
N LEU A 104 -16.35 -13.03 17.70
CA LEU A 104 -16.20 -12.36 16.41
C LEU A 104 -16.32 -10.84 16.52
N ALA A 105 -17.13 -10.33 17.46
CA ALA A 105 -17.36 -8.89 17.65
C ALA A 105 -16.28 -8.20 18.51
N VAL A 106 -15.53 -8.94 19.34
CA VAL A 106 -14.49 -8.34 20.21
C VAL A 106 -13.37 -7.69 19.38
N PRO A 107 -12.72 -8.35 18.40
CA PRO A 107 -11.69 -7.70 17.60
C PRO A 107 -12.23 -6.53 16.76
N TRP A 108 -13.49 -6.62 16.32
CA TRP A 108 -14.18 -5.49 15.69
C TRP A 108 -14.25 -4.29 16.64
N ALA A 109 -14.71 -4.51 17.87
CA ALA A 109 -14.86 -3.44 18.86
C ALA A 109 -13.53 -2.80 19.26
N LEU A 110 -12.44 -3.58 19.28
CA LEU A 110 -11.08 -3.07 19.49
C LEU A 110 -10.64 -2.14 18.35
N GLY A 111 -11.16 -2.34 17.13
CA GLY A 111 -10.92 -1.49 15.97
C GLY A 111 -9.44 -1.26 15.73
N ASP A 112 -9.04 -0.01 15.49
CA ASP A 112 -7.64 0.35 15.26
C ASP A 112 -6.70 0.04 16.45
N GLY A 113 -7.23 -0.27 17.64
CA GLY A 113 -6.43 -0.81 18.74
C GLY A 113 -5.73 -2.13 18.38
N VAL A 114 -6.33 -2.94 17.51
CA VAL A 114 -5.68 -4.15 16.95
C VAL A 114 -4.49 -3.77 16.07
N ALA A 115 -4.61 -2.70 15.28
CA ALA A 115 -3.52 -2.19 14.44
C ALA A 115 -2.35 -1.68 15.29
N VAL A 116 -2.66 -0.92 16.35
CA VAL A 116 -1.66 -0.46 17.33
C VAL A 116 -1.00 -1.66 18.03
N PHE A 117 -1.77 -2.67 18.44
CA PHE A 117 -1.22 -3.89 19.02
C PHE A 117 -0.29 -4.62 18.03
N ALA A 118 -0.71 -4.78 16.78
CA ALA A 118 0.08 -5.39 15.71
C ALA A 118 1.41 -4.66 15.49
N TYR A 119 1.41 -3.33 15.51
CA TYR A 119 2.63 -2.53 15.41
C TYR A 119 3.62 -2.85 16.54
N HIS A 120 3.14 -2.91 17.80
CA HIS A 120 4.02 -3.19 18.94
C HIS A 120 4.57 -4.61 18.93
N VAL A 121 3.76 -5.62 18.59
CA VAL A 121 4.25 -7.00 18.50
C VAL A 121 5.14 -7.24 17.28
N ASN A 122 5.07 -6.39 16.25
CA ASN A 122 6.02 -6.42 15.14
C ASN A 122 7.46 -6.15 15.63
N ALA A 123 7.65 -5.44 16.74
CA ALA A 123 8.98 -5.28 17.35
C ALA A 123 9.66 -6.62 17.71
N LEU A 124 8.90 -7.71 17.89
CA LEU A 124 9.46 -9.07 18.07
C LEU A 124 10.26 -9.56 16.86
N ARG A 125 10.13 -8.94 15.68
CA ARG A 125 11.00 -9.22 14.52
C ARG A 125 12.49 -9.02 14.82
N ALA A 126 12.82 -8.19 15.81
CA ALA A 126 14.19 -8.01 16.29
C ALA A 126 14.81 -9.32 16.84
N LEU A 127 13.99 -10.32 17.20
CA LEU A 127 14.41 -11.66 17.61
C LEU A 127 14.57 -12.61 16.40
N GLY A 128 14.52 -12.09 15.18
CA GLY A 128 14.55 -12.84 13.92
C GLY A 128 13.20 -13.44 13.53
N LEU A 129 13.21 -14.36 12.56
CA LEU A 129 12.02 -14.96 11.97
C LEU A 129 11.06 -15.59 13.01
N ALA A 130 11.60 -16.29 14.01
CA ALA A 130 10.77 -16.93 15.03
C ALA A 130 9.99 -15.89 15.85
N GLY A 131 10.63 -14.77 16.19
CA GLY A 131 9.96 -13.65 16.86
C GLY A 131 8.92 -12.97 15.98
N GLN A 132 9.21 -12.79 14.69
CA GLN A 132 8.25 -12.24 13.73
C GLN A 132 7.01 -13.14 13.58
N VAL A 133 7.20 -14.44 13.40
CA VAL A 133 6.10 -15.43 13.33
C VAL A 133 5.31 -15.47 14.65
N ALA A 134 5.99 -15.36 15.80
CA ALA A 134 5.31 -15.27 17.09
C ALA A 134 4.44 -14.00 17.18
N GLY A 135 4.95 -12.85 16.75
CA GLY A 135 4.18 -11.61 16.65
C GLY A 135 2.95 -11.76 15.76
N TRP A 136 3.11 -12.31 14.56
CA TRP A 136 1.99 -12.62 13.65
C TRP A 136 0.98 -13.59 14.27
N ALA A 137 1.45 -14.58 15.04
CA ALA A 137 0.60 -15.57 15.69
C ALA A 137 -0.23 -14.96 16.82
N LEU A 138 0.31 -13.99 17.54
CA LEU A 138 -0.44 -13.25 18.57
C LEU A 138 -1.59 -12.43 17.94
N VAL A 139 -1.31 -11.70 16.86
CA VAL A 139 -2.34 -10.93 16.14
C VAL A 139 -3.38 -11.86 15.54
N THR A 140 -2.95 -12.91 14.85
CA THR A 140 -3.85 -13.90 14.23
C THR A 140 -4.69 -14.63 15.27
N GLY A 141 -4.09 -15.04 16.38
CA GLY A 141 -4.75 -15.72 17.49
C GLY A 141 -5.86 -14.89 18.12
N LEU A 142 -5.65 -13.58 18.27
CA LEU A 142 -6.67 -12.65 18.78
C LEU A 142 -7.95 -12.66 17.93
N LEU A 143 -7.83 -12.80 16.60
CA LEU A 143 -8.96 -12.74 15.68
C LEU A 143 -9.58 -14.10 15.40
N VAL A 144 -8.75 -15.13 15.26
CA VAL A 144 -9.12 -16.41 14.64
C VAL A 144 -9.37 -17.50 15.67
N LEU A 145 -8.54 -17.58 16.72
CA LEU A 145 -8.50 -18.76 17.60
C LEU A 145 -9.82 -18.96 18.37
N GLY A 146 -10.34 -17.89 18.99
CA GLY A 146 -11.56 -17.93 19.79
C GLY A 146 -12.79 -18.40 19.00
N PRO A 147 -13.15 -17.71 17.90
CA PRO A 147 -14.27 -18.12 17.04
C PRO A 147 -14.11 -19.54 16.47
N SER A 148 -12.89 -19.93 16.09
CA SER A 148 -12.60 -21.27 15.54
C SER A 148 -12.75 -22.37 16.58
N LEU A 149 -12.35 -22.13 17.83
CA LEU A 149 -12.55 -23.06 18.94
C LEU A 149 -14.03 -23.33 19.17
N LEU A 150 -14.88 -22.29 19.17
CA LEU A 150 -16.31 -22.48 19.34
C LEU A 150 -16.97 -23.16 18.13
N ALA A 151 -16.51 -22.87 16.90
CA ALA A 151 -16.94 -23.59 15.71
C ALA A 151 -16.64 -25.10 15.80
N GLY A 152 -15.45 -25.47 16.33
CA GLY A 152 -15.06 -26.86 16.57
C GLY A 152 -15.93 -27.60 17.59
N VAL A 153 -16.46 -26.89 18.60
CA VAL A 153 -17.46 -27.44 19.55
C VAL A 153 -18.83 -27.57 18.90
N GLN A 154 -19.18 -26.62 18.02
CA GLN A 154 -20.53 -26.46 17.48
C GLN A 154 -20.96 -27.61 16.57
N PHE A 155 -20.06 -28.12 15.73
CA PHE A 155 -20.42 -29.21 14.80
C PHE A 155 -20.76 -30.54 15.52
N PRO A 156 -19.93 -31.06 16.45
CA PRO A 156 -20.31 -32.22 17.26
C PRO A 156 -21.60 -32.01 18.07
N LEU A 157 -21.83 -30.79 18.57
CA LEU A 157 -23.05 -30.43 19.27
C LEU A 157 -24.29 -30.53 18.34
N LEU A 158 -24.19 -30.00 17.11
CA LEU A 158 -25.24 -30.09 16.10
C LEU A 158 -25.56 -31.55 15.74
N VAL A 159 -24.53 -32.37 15.56
CA VAL A 159 -24.70 -33.81 15.33
C VAL A 159 -25.40 -34.48 16.52
N GLY A 160 -24.99 -34.15 17.75
CA GLY A 160 -25.63 -34.70 18.94
C GLY A 160 -27.12 -34.33 19.09
N LEU A 161 -27.57 -33.21 18.51
CA LEU A 161 -29.00 -32.83 18.53
C LEU A 161 -29.88 -33.77 17.71
N LEU A 162 -29.30 -34.58 16.82
CA LEU A 162 -30.00 -35.58 16.01
C LEU A 162 -30.36 -36.85 16.80
N GLY A 163 -29.77 -37.07 17.99
CA GLY A 163 -30.04 -38.22 18.89
C GLY A 163 -29.03 -39.37 18.80
N GLU A 164 -28.97 -40.23 19.82
CA GLU A 164 -27.91 -41.25 20.00
C GLU A 164 -28.27 -42.66 19.47
N GLY A 165 -29.49 -42.91 19.00
CA GLY A 165 -29.97 -44.29 18.73
C GLY A 165 -30.92 -44.48 17.54
N ALA A 166 -30.97 -43.55 16.59
CA ALA A 166 -31.90 -43.68 15.46
C ALA A 166 -31.40 -44.70 14.40
N ARG A 167 -32.30 -45.57 13.92
CA ARG A 167 -32.17 -46.14 12.55
C ARG A 167 -31.88 -44.97 11.61
N ASP A 168 -30.83 -45.04 10.81
CA ASP A 168 -30.30 -43.97 9.95
C ASP A 168 -29.39 -42.91 10.60
N ALA A 169 -28.80 -43.16 11.78
CA ALA A 169 -27.82 -42.23 12.39
C ALA A 169 -26.71 -41.81 11.41
N GLY A 170 -26.09 -42.76 10.70
CA GLY A 170 -25.08 -42.47 9.68
C GLY A 170 -25.58 -41.56 8.55
N ARG A 171 -26.83 -41.75 8.09
CA ARG A 171 -27.46 -40.90 7.07
C ARG A 171 -27.65 -39.47 7.60
N HIS A 172 -28.12 -39.31 8.83
CA HIS A 172 -28.37 -37.99 9.40
C HIS A 172 -27.08 -37.21 9.69
N VAL A 173 -26.03 -37.88 10.19
CA VAL A 173 -24.70 -37.29 10.33
C VAL A 173 -24.14 -36.92 8.94
N GLY A 174 -24.27 -37.81 7.96
CA GLY A 174 -23.86 -37.55 6.58
C GLY A 174 -24.55 -36.33 5.97
N PHE A 175 -25.86 -36.18 6.15
CA PHE A 175 -26.58 -34.98 5.67
C PHE A 175 -26.19 -33.70 6.41
N ALA A 176 -25.91 -33.75 7.72
CA ALA A 176 -25.44 -32.59 8.45
C ALA A 176 -24.05 -32.15 7.97
N TYR A 177 -23.16 -33.11 7.72
CA TYR A 177 -21.85 -32.85 7.12
C TYR A 177 -21.99 -32.26 5.71
N ALA A 178 -22.80 -32.87 4.84
CA ALA A 178 -23.06 -32.37 3.49
C ALA A 178 -23.65 -30.95 3.51
N ALA A 179 -24.59 -30.66 4.41
CA ALA A 179 -25.17 -29.32 4.56
C ALA A 179 -24.12 -28.30 5.02
N ASN A 180 -23.26 -28.65 5.97
CA ASN A 180 -22.14 -27.81 6.40
C ASN A 180 -21.17 -27.52 5.24
N THR A 181 -20.81 -28.55 4.46
CA THR A 181 -19.92 -28.40 3.31
C THR A 181 -20.56 -27.54 2.22
N LEU A 182 -21.84 -27.73 1.91
CA LEU A 182 -22.57 -26.87 0.96
C LEU A 182 -22.62 -25.42 1.45
N GLY A 183 -22.84 -25.21 2.76
CA GLY A 183 -22.76 -23.90 3.39
C GLY A 183 -21.39 -23.27 3.25
N ALA A 184 -20.33 -24.03 3.53
CA ALA A 184 -18.93 -23.61 3.39
C ALA A 184 -18.60 -23.21 1.93
N VAL A 185 -18.96 -24.03 0.95
CA VAL A 185 -18.80 -23.71 -0.47
C VAL A 185 -19.56 -22.44 -0.84
N ALA A 186 -20.80 -22.30 -0.39
CA ALA A 186 -21.58 -21.09 -0.61
C ALA A 186 -20.94 -19.87 0.08
N GLY A 187 -20.37 -20.03 1.28
CA GLY A 187 -19.67 -18.97 2.01
C GLY A 187 -18.41 -18.51 1.30
N ALA A 188 -17.61 -19.44 0.77
CA ALA A 188 -16.41 -19.13 0.00
C ALA A 188 -16.75 -18.45 -1.34
N LEU A 189 -17.69 -18.99 -2.12
CA LEU A 189 -18.09 -18.43 -3.41
C LEU A 189 -18.80 -17.09 -3.25
N ALA A 190 -19.81 -17.01 -2.38
CA ALA A 190 -20.50 -15.75 -2.12
C ALA A 190 -19.53 -14.73 -1.50
N GLY A 191 -18.69 -15.15 -0.55
CA GLY A 191 -17.67 -14.31 0.08
C GLY A 191 -16.73 -13.67 -0.93
N GLY A 192 -16.03 -14.49 -1.72
CA GLY A 192 -14.98 -14.02 -2.63
C GLY A 192 -15.50 -13.23 -3.83
N PHE A 193 -16.65 -13.61 -4.40
CA PHE A 193 -17.14 -13.03 -5.65
C PHE A 193 -18.26 -12.00 -5.49
N VAL A 194 -18.96 -11.98 -4.35
CA VAL A 194 -20.15 -11.12 -4.18
C VAL A 194 -20.09 -10.28 -2.90
N LEU A 195 -20.02 -10.91 -1.73
CA LEU A 195 -20.19 -10.26 -0.43
C LEU A 195 -19.04 -9.33 -0.09
N ILE A 196 -17.78 -9.75 -0.25
CA ILE A 196 -16.65 -8.86 0.01
C ILE A 196 -16.62 -7.69 -1.00
N PRO A 197 -16.74 -7.90 -2.31
CA PRO A 197 -16.78 -6.78 -3.26
C PRO A 197 -17.96 -5.81 -3.09
N THR A 198 -19.11 -6.26 -2.56
CA THR A 198 -20.31 -5.40 -2.41
C THR A 198 -20.47 -4.81 -1.01
N LEU A 199 -20.23 -5.59 0.04
CA LEU A 199 -20.38 -5.16 1.43
C LEU A 199 -19.08 -4.68 2.05
N THR A 200 -17.95 -4.83 1.35
CA THR A 200 -16.58 -4.75 1.88
C THR A 200 -16.23 -5.87 2.86
N ALA A 201 -14.95 -6.03 3.20
CA ALA A 201 -14.52 -6.97 4.23
C ALA A 201 -15.14 -6.63 5.60
N PRO A 202 -15.17 -5.36 6.07
CA PRO A 202 -15.90 -4.99 7.28
C PRO A 202 -17.40 -5.31 7.25
N GLY A 203 -18.10 -5.03 6.14
CA GLY A 203 -19.54 -5.35 6.05
C GLY A 203 -19.80 -6.87 6.03
N SER A 204 -18.92 -7.63 5.36
CA SER A 204 -18.96 -9.11 5.38
C SER A 204 -18.70 -9.68 6.77
N TRP A 205 -17.80 -9.05 7.56
CA TRP A 205 -17.61 -9.38 8.97
C TRP A 205 -18.91 -9.19 9.77
N ARG A 206 -19.55 -8.02 9.64
CA ARG A 206 -20.82 -7.74 10.32
C ARG A 206 -21.91 -8.74 9.91
N LEU A 207 -21.96 -9.13 8.64
CA LEU A 207 -22.87 -10.16 8.15
C LEU A 207 -22.60 -11.51 8.79
N ALA A 208 -21.33 -11.90 8.94
CA ALA A 208 -20.98 -13.14 9.63
C ALA A 208 -21.42 -13.13 11.11
N VAL A 209 -21.20 -12.01 11.82
CA VAL A 209 -21.72 -11.83 13.19
C VAL A 209 -23.24 -11.95 13.20
N ALA A 210 -23.93 -11.24 12.30
CA ALA A 210 -25.39 -11.28 12.20
C ALA A 210 -25.94 -12.68 11.89
N SER A 211 -25.28 -13.44 11.01
CA SER A 211 -25.67 -14.83 10.69
C SER A 211 -25.51 -15.77 11.88
N THR A 212 -24.43 -15.59 12.65
CA THR A 212 -24.15 -16.35 13.88
C THR A 212 -25.17 -16.01 14.98
N LEU A 213 -25.51 -14.72 15.10
CA LEU A 213 -26.60 -14.27 15.97
C LEU A 213 -27.92 -14.90 15.53
N ALA A 214 -28.30 -14.83 14.25
CA ALA A 214 -29.53 -15.45 13.74
C ALA A 214 -29.64 -16.94 14.06
N LEU A 215 -28.53 -17.68 13.96
CA LEU A 215 -28.45 -19.07 14.41
C LEU A 215 -28.72 -19.21 15.91
N SER A 216 -28.10 -18.36 16.75
CA SER A 216 -28.38 -18.31 18.19
C SER A 216 -29.86 -18.03 18.49
N LEU A 217 -30.50 -17.11 17.76
CA LEU A 217 -31.93 -16.82 17.91
C LEU A 217 -32.82 -18.01 17.51
N GLY A 218 -32.52 -18.68 16.39
CA GLY A 218 -33.24 -19.89 15.98
C GLY A 218 -33.15 -20.99 17.04
N ALA A 219 -31.95 -21.20 17.59
CA ALA A 219 -31.72 -22.15 18.68
C ALA A 219 -32.42 -21.72 19.99
N ALA A 220 -32.46 -20.42 20.30
CA ALA A 220 -33.14 -19.84 21.45
C ALA A 220 -34.66 -20.01 21.37
N ILE A 221 -35.27 -19.80 20.20
CA ILE A 221 -36.70 -20.04 19.97
C ILE A 221 -37.03 -21.51 20.20
N LEU A 222 -36.19 -22.43 19.71
CA LEU A 222 -36.34 -23.86 19.96
C LEU A 222 -36.15 -24.22 21.45
N ALA A 223 -35.22 -23.56 22.12
CA ALA A 223 -34.98 -23.71 23.54
C ALA A 223 -36.17 -23.26 24.39
N LEU A 224 -36.86 -22.17 24.04
CA LEU A 224 -38.09 -21.72 24.71
C LEU A 224 -39.26 -22.71 24.57
N ARG A 225 -39.28 -23.50 23.49
CA ARG A 225 -40.30 -24.56 23.29
C ARG A 225 -40.02 -25.81 24.12
N THR A 226 -38.78 -26.00 24.57
CA THR A 226 -38.31 -27.23 25.24
C THR A 226 -37.90 -27.01 26.70
N GLY A 227 -37.83 -25.75 27.16
CA GLY A 227 -37.47 -25.37 28.52
C GLY A 227 -37.99 -23.97 28.89
N GLY A 228 -37.71 -23.49 30.11
CA GLY A 228 -38.20 -22.20 30.61
C GLY A 228 -37.39 -20.97 30.15
N PRO A 229 -37.93 -19.74 30.30
CA PRO A 229 -37.31 -18.50 29.80
C PRO A 229 -35.94 -18.18 30.42
N ARG A 230 -35.69 -18.63 31.65
CA ARG A 230 -34.38 -18.51 32.31
C ARG A 230 -33.25 -19.19 31.54
N SER A 231 -33.56 -20.19 30.72
CA SER A 231 -32.56 -20.92 29.92
C SER A 231 -32.04 -20.14 28.71
N VAL A 232 -32.74 -19.08 28.30
CA VAL A 232 -32.44 -18.28 27.11
C VAL A 232 -31.97 -16.87 27.45
N ALA A 233 -32.23 -16.39 28.68
CA ALA A 233 -31.83 -15.07 29.16
C ALA A 233 -30.32 -14.77 28.96
N THR A 234 -29.46 -15.77 29.17
CA THR A 234 -28.00 -15.63 28.96
C THR A 234 -27.64 -15.41 27.48
N ALA A 235 -28.28 -16.14 26.56
CA ALA A 235 -28.07 -15.94 25.13
C ALA A 235 -28.56 -14.56 24.67
N VAL A 236 -29.67 -14.07 25.21
CA VAL A 236 -30.18 -12.70 24.94
C VAL A 236 -29.23 -11.63 25.44
N GLY A 237 -28.68 -11.79 26.66
CA GLY A 237 -27.65 -10.88 27.19
C GLY A 237 -26.41 -10.83 26.29
N LEU A 238 -25.91 -12.00 25.86
CA LEU A 238 -24.77 -12.08 24.94
C LEU A 238 -25.07 -11.50 23.56
N TRP A 239 -26.30 -11.65 23.08
CA TRP A 239 -26.80 -10.98 21.88
C TRP A 239 -26.68 -9.46 21.99
N GLY A 240 -27.15 -8.91 23.11
CA GLY A 240 -27.04 -7.48 23.39
C GLY A 240 -25.59 -7.01 23.42
N VAL A 241 -24.69 -7.80 24.02
CA VAL A 241 -23.25 -7.52 24.04
C VAL A 241 -22.65 -7.55 22.65
N ALA A 242 -22.89 -8.61 21.86
CA ALA A 242 -22.36 -8.72 20.50
C ALA A 242 -22.88 -7.58 19.60
N ALA A 243 -24.17 -7.25 19.70
CA ALA A 243 -24.75 -6.13 18.97
C ALA A 243 -24.10 -4.80 19.37
N TRP A 244 -23.90 -4.56 20.68
CA TRP A 244 -23.22 -3.36 21.15
C TRP A 244 -21.77 -3.28 20.66
N LEU A 245 -21.02 -4.38 20.74
CA LEU A 245 -19.63 -4.47 20.26
C LEU A 245 -19.48 -4.18 18.76
N VAL A 246 -20.49 -4.51 17.95
CA VAL A 246 -20.46 -4.23 16.50
C VAL A 246 -21.00 -2.85 16.15
N LEU A 247 -22.01 -2.36 16.87
CA LEU A 247 -22.75 -1.14 16.49
C LEU A 247 -22.24 0.13 17.16
N ALA A 248 -21.69 0.04 18.38
CA ALA A 248 -21.25 1.23 19.12
C ALA A 248 -19.85 1.74 18.70
N PRO A 249 -18.84 0.86 18.49
CA PRO A 249 -17.53 1.27 17.99
C PRO A 249 -17.53 1.50 16.47
N LEU A 250 -16.58 2.31 16.00
CA LEU A 250 -16.35 2.54 14.57
C LEU A 250 -15.91 1.27 13.82
N GLY A 251 -15.28 0.32 14.53
CA GLY A 251 -14.72 -0.88 13.93
C GLY A 251 -13.31 -0.66 13.32
N PRO A 252 -12.87 -1.56 12.43
CA PRO A 252 -11.62 -1.41 11.68
C PRO A 252 -11.71 -0.24 10.70
N THR A 253 -10.90 0.80 10.90
CA THR A 253 -10.86 1.96 9.98
C THR A 253 -9.69 1.85 9.00
N ALA A 254 -9.44 2.90 8.21
CA ALA A 254 -8.26 2.99 7.34
C ALA A 254 -6.93 2.81 8.09
N ALA A 255 -6.84 3.22 9.36
CA ALA A 255 -5.64 3.02 10.17
C ALA A 255 -5.33 1.54 10.43
N TRP A 256 -6.33 0.67 10.41
CA TRP A 256 -6.13 -0.77 10.35
C TRP A 256 -5.93 -1.22 8.90
N ARG A 257 -6.92 -0.94 8.04
CA ARG A 257 -7.05 -1.59 6.73
C ARG A 257 -5.98 -1.20 5.71
N HIS A 258 -5.42 0.00 5.87
CA HIS A 258 -4.52 0.60 4.87
C HIS A 258 -3.17 1.02 5.44
N ALA A 259 -2.88 0.71 6.70
CA ALA A 259 -1.57 0.95 7.29
C ALA A 259 -0.63 -0.23 6.99
N PRO A 260 0.60 0.00 6.47
CA PRO A 260 1.50 -1.07 6.09
C PRO A 260 2.27 -1.68 7.28
N ILE A 261 1.55 -1.99 8.37
CA ILE A 261 2.13 -2.46 9.64
C ILE A 261 2.91 -3.76 9.43
N GLY A 262 2.29 -4.75 8.78
CA GLY A 262 2.85 -6.07 8.56
C GLY A 262 4.05 -6.08 7.62
N TYR A 263 4.19 -5.02 6.81
CA TYR A 263 5.32 -4.81 5.90
C TYR A 263 6.46 -4.06 6.59
N GLY A 264 6.27 -3.55 7.82
CA GLY A 264 7.30 -2.82 8.55
C GLY A 264 7.60 -1.43 7.99
N ARG A 265 6.68 -0.85 7.20
CA ARG A 265 6.82 0.49 6.55
C ARG A 265 6.10 1.60 7.32
N ILE A 266 6.05 1.48 8.63
CA ILE A 266 5.49 2.52 9.49
C ILE A 266 6.59 3.00 10.41
N ASP A 267 6.75 4.33 10.46
CA ASP A 267 7.60 5.02 11.43
C ASP A 267 7.15 4.75 12.86
N ALA A 268 7.82 5.38 13.82
CA ALA A 268 7.41 5.31 15.22
C ALA A 268 5.95 5.77 15.39
N LEU A 269 5.08 4.91 15.96
CA LEU A 269 3.78 5.36 16.43
C LEU A 269 3.96 6.40 17.54
N PRO A 270 3.14 7.47 17.57
CA PRO A 270 3.19 8.45 18.65
C PRO A 270 2.89 7.79 20.00
N THR A 271 3.61 8.23 21.04
CA THR A 271 3.52 7.65 22.39
C THR A 271 2.46 8.32 23.27
N THR A 272 1.98 9.51 22.88
CA THR A 272 0.93 10.24 23.61
C THR A 272 -0.46 9.90 23.07
N VAL A 273 -1.49 9.99 23.91
CA VAL A 273 -2.89 9.74 23.50
C VAL A 273 -3.31 10.70 22.38
N ASN A 274 -2.95 11.98 22.50
CA ASN A 274 -3.23 12.97 21.47
C ASN A 274 -2.46 12.70 20.18
N GLY A 275 -1.18 12.30 20.25
CA GLY A 275 -0.40 11.93 19.08
C GLY A 275 -0.98 10.72 18.36
N LEU A 276 -1.38 9.68 19.10
CA LEU A 276 -1.97 8.49 18.49
C LEU A 276 -3.30 8.81 17.81
N ARG A 277 -4.12 9.68 18.42
CA ARG A 277 -5.38 10.13 17.83
C ARG A 277 -5.16 10.99 16.59
N ASP A 278 -4.13 11.84 16.59
CA ASP A 278 -3.72 12.59 15.40
C ASP A 278 -3.32 11.65 14.26
N TRP A 279 -2.47 10.66 14.54
CA TRP A 279 -2.07 9.65 13.56
C TRP A 279 -3.26 8.87 13.00
N GLN A 280 -4.19 8.43 13.85
CA GLN A 280 -5.41 7.74 13.41
C GLN A 280 -6.30 8.64 12.54
N ASN A 281 -6.48 9.91 12.93
CA ASN A 281 -7.26 10.86 12.16
C ASN A 281 -6.61 11.14 10.79
N ALA A 282 -5.28 11.34 10.77
CA ALA A 282 -4.52 11.52 9.54
C ALA A 282 -4.74 10.34 8.59
N ARG A 283 -4.47 9.09 9.04
CA ARG A 283 -4.68 7.88 8.23
C ARG A 283 -6.10 7.73 7.68
N ARG A 284 -7.12 8.13 8.44
CA ARG A 284 -8.51 8.10 7.96
C ARG A 284 -8.82 9.21 6.97
N SER A 285 -8.25 10.39 7.17
CA SER A 285 -8.43 11.54 6.29
C SER A 285 -7.58 11.51 5.02
N ASP A 286 -6.52 10.68 5.02
CA ASP A 286 -5.60 10.51 3.90
C ASP A 286 -6.18 9.55 2.84
N VAL A 287 -7.02 8.60 3.22
CA VAL A 287 -7.67 7.68 2.27
C VAL A 287 -8.75 8.43 1.50
N VAL A 288 -8.47 8.73 0.24
CA VAL A 288 -9.36 9.45 -0.68
C VAL A 288 -10.46 8.53 -1.18
N ARG A 289 -10.09 7.29 -1.51
CA ARG A 289 -11.01 6.27 -2.02
C ARG A 289 -10.56 4.90 -1.58
N GLU A 290 -11.48 4.06 -1.15
CA GLU A 290 -11.25 2.64 -0.92
C GLU A 290 -12.28 1.80 -1.67
N ILE A 291 -11.86 0.64 -2.15
CA ILE A 291 -12.69 -0.33 -2.88
C ILE A 291 -12.22 -1.73 -2.49
N GLU A 292 -13.16 -2.61 -2.16
CA GLU A 292 -12.85 -4.04 -2.03
C GLU A 292 -13.00 -4.71 -3.40
N GLY A 293 -11.87 -5.17 -3.94
CA GLY A 293 -11.78 -5.91 -5.18
C GLY A 293 -11.88 -7.42 -4.98
N ARG A 294 -11.83 -8.16 -6.09
CA ARG A 294 -11.93 -9.63 -6.08
C ARG A 294 -10.67 -10.28 -5.53
N GLU A 295 -9.51 -9.71 -5.81
CA GLU A 295 -8.21 -10.21 -5.38
C GLU A 295 -7.72 -9.49 -4.13
N ALA A 296 -7.91 -8.16 -4.07
CA ALA A 296 -7.34 -7.34 -3.01
C ALA A 296 -8.25 -6.22 -2.51
N SER A 297 -7.95 -5.72 -1.31
CA SER A 297 -8.43 -4.41 -0.87
C SER A 297 -7.57 -3.35 -1.54
N VAL A 298 -8.17 -2.42 -2.29
CA VAL A 298 -7.44 -1.36 -2.98
C VAL A 298 -7.90 0.01 -2.51
N ALA A 299 -6.98 0.97 -2.45
CA ALA A 299 -7.29 2.33 -2.08
C ALA A 299 -6.39 3.34 -2.80
N VAL A 300 -6.85 4.58 -2.87
CA VAL A 300 -6.01 5.75 -3.15
C VAL A 300 -5.89 6.54 -1.86
N ALA A 301 -4.65 6.77 -1.44
CA ALA A 301 -4.33 7.58 -0.29
C ALA A 301 -3.47 8.77 -0.68
N ILE A 302 -3.50 9.82 0.13
CA ILE A 302 -2.59 10.94 0.06
C ILE A 302 -1.23 10.50 0.59
N GLY A 303 -0.19 10.63 -0.22
CA GLY A 303 1.20 10.36 0.14
C GLY A 303 2.11 11.55 -0.14
N ALA A 304 3.39 11.43 0.25
CA ALA A 304 4.40 12.46 -0.04
C ALA A 304 4.58 12.63 -1.56
N GLY A 305 4.80 11.52 -2.29
CA GLY A 305 4.91 11.48 -3.75
C GLY A 305 3.59 11.63 -4.52
N GLY A 306 2.59 12.29 -3.94
CA GLY A 306 1.24 12.43 -4.50
C GLY A 306 0.27 11.32 -4.09
N HIS A 307 -0.79 11.14 -4.88
CA HIS A 307 -1.70 10.02 -4.70
C HIS A 307 -0.92 8.69 -4.77
N ALA A 308 -1.17 7.82 -3.80
CA ALA A 308 -0.59 6.50 -3.69
C ALA A 308 -1.66 5.42 -3.91
N LEU A 309 -1.40 4.47 -4.79
CA LEU A 309 -2.20 3.27 -4.98
C LEU A 309 -1.81 2.26 -3.91
N LEU A 310 -2.73 1.98 -2.99
CA LEU A 310 -2.57 0.98 -1.96
C LEU A 310 -3.23 -0.33 -2.37
N VAL A 311 -2.52 -1.44 -2.22
CA VAL A 311 -3.00 -2.81 -2.40
C VAL A 311 -2.74 -3.58 -1.12
N ASN A 312 -3.80 -4.02 -0.44
CA ASN A 312 -3.77 -4.64 0.89
C ASN A 312 -2.93 -3.84 1.90
N GLY A 313 -3.11 -2.51 1.88
CA GLY A 313 -2.47 -1.55 2.76
C GLY A 313 -1.00 -1.22 2.46
N LYS A 314 -0.43 -1.76 1.39
CA LYS A 314 0.91 -1.41 0.91
C LYS A 314 0.82 -0.55 -0.34
N SER A 315 1.66 0.48 -0.44
CA SER A 315 1.84 1.24 -1.68
C SER A 315 2.48 0.38 -2.77
N ASP A 316 1.80 0.27 -3.91
CA ASP A 316 2.26 -0.38 -5.15
C ASP A 316 2.49 0.66 -6.28
N GLY A 317 2.52 1.94 -5.93
CA GLY A 317 2.87 3.01 -6.85
C GLY A 317 2.27 4.35 -6.43
N THR A 318 3.02 5.42 -6.65
CA THR A 318 2.61 6.80 -6.41
C THR A 318 2.63 7.60 -7.71
N ALA A 319 1.90 8.72 -7.74
CA ALA A 319 1.78 9.54 -8.94
C ALA A 319 3.11 10.19 -9.35
N PHE A 320 3.92 10.62 -8.38
CA PHE A 320 5.18 11.33 -8.62
C PHE A 320 6.39 10.66 -7.97
N GLY A 321 6.19 10.03 -6.80
CA GLY A 321 7.31 9.47 -6.02
C GLY A 321 7.98 8.25 -6.66
N ASP A 322 7.24 7.45 -7.43
CA ASP A 322 7.76 6.29 -8.16
C ASP A 322 7.75 6.53 -9.69
N ALA A 323 7.68 7.80 -10.12
CA ALA A 323 7.52 8.14 -11.53
C ALA A 323 8.75 7.76 -12.36
N ASP A 324 9.96 7.86 -11.81
CA ASP A 324 11.18 7.46 -12.50
C ASP A 324 11.14 5.98 -12.84
N THR A 325 10.75 5.14 -11.88
CA THR A 325 10.55 3.70 -12.10
C THR A 325 9.41 3.44 -13.08
N GLN A 326 8.18 3.92 -12.82
CA GLN A 326 7.01 3.56 -13.64
C GLN A 326 7.12 4.07 -15.09
N VAL A 327 7.60 5.30 -15.30
CA VAL A 327 7.71 5.86 -16.66
C VAL A 327 8.82 5.15 -17.43
N MET A 328 9.98 4.95 -16.80
CA MET A 328 11.17 4.45 -17.52
C MET A 328 11.21 2.93 -17.62
N LEU A 329 10.44 2.21 -16.81
CA LEU A 329 10.29 0.75 -16.92
C LEU A 329 9.78 0.34 -18.30
N GLY A 330 8.86 1.10 -18.89
CA GLY A 330 8.40 0.89 -20.27
C GLY A 330 9.28 1.59 -21.32
N LEU A 331 9.70 2.82 -21.05
CA LEU A 331 10.40 3.64 -22.05
C LEU A 331 11.85 3.21 -22.29
N LEU A 332 12.58 2.71 -21.29
CA LEU A 332 13.96 2.27 -21.49
C LEU A 332 14.05 1.08 -22.45
N PRO A 333 13.29 -0.03 -22.29
CA PRO A 333 13.23 -1.09 -23.31
C PRO A 333 12.87 -0.57 -24.70
N ALA A 334 11.89 0.35 -24.79
CA ALA A 334 11.47 0.93 -26.06
C ALA A 334 12.57 1.79 -26.72
N LEU A 335 13.31 2.55 -25.92
CA LEU A 335 14.43 3.39 -26.35
C LEU A 335 15.58 2.54 -26.91
N LEU A 336 15.83 1.37 -26.32
CA LEU A 336 16.85 0.42 -26.74
C LEU A 336 16.42 -0.44 -27.95
N HIS A 337 15.12 -0.68 -28.14
CA HIS A 337 14.60 -1.48 -29.25
C HIS A 337 14.53 -0.70 -30.59
N PRO A 338 14.98 -1.24 -31.73
CA PRO A 338 15.14 -0.48 -32.99
C PRO A 338 13.86 0.12 -33.60
N ALA A 339 12.68 -0.48 -33.38
CA ALA A 339 11.38 0.05 -33.82
C ALA A 339 10.22 -0.73 -33.14
N PRO A 340 9.91 -0.49 -31.85
CA PRO A 340 8.88 -1.26 -31.16
C PRO A 340 7.49 -0.91 -31.68
N ARG A 341 6.67 -1.93 -31.97
CA ARG A 341 5.28 -1.78 -32.46
C ARG A 341 4.25 -2.42 -31.54
N SER A 342 4.66 -3.36 -30.70
CA SER A 342 3.80 -4.13 -29.83
C SER A 342 4.43 -4.32 -28.45
N ALA A 343 3.64 -4.10 -27.41
CA ALA A 343 4.07 -4.28 -26.04
C ALA A 343 3.06 -5.08 -25.21
N PHE A 344 3.57 -5.86 -24.26
CA PHE A 344 2.81 -6.54 -23.22
C PHE A 344 3.28 -6.05 -21.85
N VAL A 345 2.37 -5.53 -21.04
CA VAL A 345 2.66 -4.95 -19.72
C VAL A 345 2.00 -5.83 -18.65
N VAL A 346 2.81 -6.38 -17.73
CA VAL A 346 2.34 -7.15 -16.57
C VAL A 346 2.08 -6.21 -15.41
N GLY A 347 0.81 -6.11 -15.00
CA GLY A 347 0.34 -5.16 -14.01
C GLY A 347 -0.01 -3.80 -14.63
N LEU A 348 -1.11 -3.20 -14.18
CA LEU A 348 -1.47 -1.83 -14.57
C LEU A 348 -0.89 -0.81 -13.58
N GLY A 349 -1.02 -1.06 -12.27
CA GLY A 349 -0.63 -0.11 -11.23
C GLY A 349 -1.30 1.25 -11.40
N THR A 350 -0.50 2.32 -11.44
CA THR A 350 -0.97 3.69 -11.73
C THR A 350 -1.37 3.90 -13.20
N GLY A 351 -0.97 2.98 -14.09
CA GLY A 351 -1.12 3.07 -15.54
C GLY A 351 0.01 3.80 -16.26
N SER A 352 0.98 4.37 -15.52
CA SER A 352 2.04 5.20 -16.09
C SER A 352 2.87 4.45 -17.14
N THR A 353 3.35 3.26 -16.84
CA THR A 353 4.13 2.41 -17.76
C THR A 353 3.43 2.25 -19.12
N ALA A 354 2.16 1.82 -19.10
CA ALA A 354 1.39 1.60 -20.32
C ALA A 354 1.09 2.90 -21.07
N GLY A 355 0.74 3.97 -20.35
CA GLY A 355 0.38 5.26 -20.94
C GLY A 355 1.52 5.96 -21.65
N TRP A 356 2.71 5.95 -21.06
CA TRP A 356 3.92 6.49 -21.70
C TRP A 356 4.38 5.63 -22.87
N LEU A 357 4.34 4.31 -22.71
CA LEU A 357 4.71 3.37 -23.77
C LEU A 357 3.79 3.48 -25.00
N ALA A 358 2.50 3.74 -24.79
CA ALA A 358 1.53 3.90 -25.86
C ALA A 358 1.79 5.12 -26.78
N ASP A 359 2.55 6.11 -26.31
CA ASP A 359 2.93 7.30 -27.10
C ASP A 359 4.25 7.12 -27.85
N VAL A 360 4.95 6.00 -27.67
CA VAL A 360 6.18 5.72 -28.41
C VAL A 360 5.90 5.70 -29.92
N PRO A 361 6.69 6.43 -30.75
CA PRO A 361 6.48 6.46 -32.19
C PRO A 361 6.45 5.06 -32.81
N GLY A 362 5.36 4.74 -33.51
CA GLY A 362 5.17 3.44 -34.15
C GLY A 362 4.50 2.37 -33.28
N MET A 363 4.24 2.64 -31.99
CA MET A 363 3.53 1.73 -31.09
C MET A 363 2.08 1.53 -31.54
N ALA A 364 1.80 0.36 -32.09
CA ALA A 364 0.49 0.00 -32.60
C ALA A 364 -0.42 -0.63 -31.54
N ARG A 365 0.16 -1.30 -30.53
CA ARG A 365 -0.60 -2.05 -29.53
C ARG A 365 0.16 -2.19 -28.21
N VAL A 366 -0.50 -1.87 -27.09
CA VAL A 366 -0.03 -2.11 -25.72
C VAL A 366 -1.10 -2.93 -24.99
N ASP A 367 -0.81 -4.20 -24.74
CA ASP A 367 -1.69 -5.08 -23.98
C ASP A 367 -1.28 -5.06 -22.51
N VAL A 368 -2.18 -4.59 -21.65
CA VAL A 368 -1.95 -4.48 -20.20
C VAL A 368 -2.74 -5.58 -19.51
N VAL A 369 -2.06 -6.43 -18.74
CA VAL A 369 -2.71 -7.50 -17.99
C VAL A 369 -2.75 -7.17 -16.51
N GLU A 370 -3.94 -6.93 -15.98
CA GLU A 370 -4.17 -6.54 -14.58
C GLU A 370 -5.04 -7.58 -13.88
N ILE A 371 -4.59 -8.06 -12.72
CA ILE A 371 -5.25 -9.13 -11.98
C ILE A 371 -6.44 -8.60 -11.15
N GLU A 372 -6.33 -7.37 -10.62
CA GLU A 372 -7.36 -6.72 -9.83
C GLU A 372 -8.10 -5.65 -10.67
N PRO A 373 -9.32 -5.96 -11.17
CA PRO A 373 -10.05 -5.05 -12.05
C PRO A 373 -10.33 -3.68 -11.42
N ARG A 374 -10.41 -3.58 -10.09
CA ARG A 374 -10.62 -2.29 -9.40
C ARG A 374 -9.44 -1.33 -9.50
N VAL A 375 -8.23 -1.81 -9.79
CA VAL A 375 -7.07 -0.94 -10.06
C VAL A 375 -7.32 -0.07 -11.28
N ALA A 376 -7.98 -0.59 -12.32
CA ALA A 376 -8.31 0.17 -13.52
C ALA A 376 -9.23 1.36 -13.26
N ASP A 377 -10.20 1.21 -12.34
CA ASP A 377 -11.09 2.30 -11.92
C ASP A 377 -10.28 3.43 -11.25
N LEU A 378 -9.33 3.08 -10.40
CA LEU A 378 -8.48 4.02 -9.67
C LEU A 378 -7.45 4.71 -10.59
N ALA A 379 -6.81 3.95 -11.48
CA ALA A 379 -5.87 4.44 -12.49
C ALA A 379 -6.48 5.53 -13.39
N ARG A 380 -7.70 5.30 -13.88
CA ARG A 380 -8.44 6.32 -14.68
C ARG A 380 -8.78 7.56 -13.88
N GLY A 381 -9.22 7.41 -12.63
CA GLY A 381 -9.74 8.52 -11.83
C GLY A 381 -8.67 9.41 -11.21
N TYR A 382 -7.60 8.84 -10.67
CA TYR A 382 -6.65 9.55 -9.79
C TYR A 382 -5.26 9.77 -10.40
N PHE A 383 -4.89 8.97 -11.40
CA PHE A 383 -3.55 8.95 -11.99
C PHE A 383 -3.52 9.44 -13.45
N ALA A 384 -4.67 9.80 -14.04
CA ALA A 384 -4.76 10.40 -15.38
C ALA A 384 -3.73 11.52 -15.66
N PRO A 385 -3.43 12.43 -14.72
CA PRO A 385 -2.45 13.50 -14.95
C PRO A 385 -1.01 13.02 -15.19
N VAL A 386 -0.65 11.83 -14.72
CA VAL A 386 0.72 11.28 -14.82
C VAL A 386 0.79 10.07 -15.76
N ASN A 387 -0.30 9.33 -15.92
CA ASN A 387 -0.40 8.17 -16.81
C ASN A 387 -0.87 8.49 -18.23
N ARG A 388 -1.09 9.77 -18.56
CA ARG A 388 -1.44 10.23 -19.91
C ARG A 388 -2.77 9.66 -20.43
N GLY A 389 -3.71 9.36 -19.53
CA GLY A 389 -5.00 8.77 -19.89
C GLY A 389 -4.85 7.36 -20.47
N ALA A 390 -3.92 6.56 -19.95
CA ALA A 390 -3.50 5.27 -20.51
C ALA A 390 -4.66 4.40 -21.02
N LEU A 391 -5.70 4.21 -20.19
CA LEU A 391 -6.83 3.33 -20.49
C LEU A 391 -7.89 3.92 -21.43
N ASP A 392 -7.75 5.18 -21.83
CA ASP A 392 -8.62 5.85 -22.81
C ASP A 392 -7.98 5.89 -24.20
N LYS A 393 -6.72 5.43 -24.33
CA LYS A 393 -6.00 5.40 -25.59
C LYS A 393 -6.46 4.23 -26.48
N PRO A 394 -6.62 4.45 -27.79
CA PRO A 394 -7.15 3.42 -28.69
C PRO A 394 -6.20 2.24 -28.91
N ASN A 395 -4.89 2.43 -28.69
CA ASN A 395 -3.86 1.40 -28.81
C ASN A 395 -3.52 0.71 -27.48
N VAL A 396 -4.24 1.01 -26.38
CA VAL A 396 -4.08 0.34 -25.09
C VAL A 396 -5.25 -0.60 -24.87
N HIS A 397 -4.97 -1.88 -24.60
CA HIS A 397 -5.99 -2.89 -24.34
C HIS A 397 -5.79 -3.52 -22.98
N LEU A 398 -6.78 -3.33 -22.10
CA LEU A 398 -6.78 -3.94 -20.77
C LEU A 398 -7.34 -5.36 -20.85
N VAL A 399 -6.57 -6.32 -20.33
CA VAL A 399 -6.97 -7.71 -20.11
C VAL A 399 -7.03 -7.93 -18.61
N VAL A 400 -8.20 -8.29 -18.09
CA VAL A 400 -8.35 -8.63 -16.67
C VAL A 400 -8.01 -10.10 -16.47
N GLY A 401 -6.93 -10.39 -15.75
CA GLY A 401 -6.49 -11.76 -15.52
C GLY A 401 -5.08 -11.88 -14.95
N ASP A 402 -4.65 -13.12 -14.75
CA ASP A 402 -3.28 -13.41 -14.35
C ASP A 402 -2.36 -13.34 -15.59
N ALA A 403 -1.33 -12.51 -15.54
CA ALA A 403 -0.43 -12.29 -16.67
C ALA A 403 0.36 -13.53 -17.07
N ARG A 404 0.68 -14.40 -16.12
CA ARG A 404 1.36 -15.66 -16.39
C ARG A 404 0.43 -16.63 -17.13
N GLU A 405 -0.84 -16.72 -16.75
CA GLU A 405 -1.83 -17.52 -17.50
C GLU A 405 -1.98 -17.02 -18.95
N VAL A 406 -2.03 -15.70 -19.14
CA VAL A 406 -2.13 -15.09 -20.47
C VAL A 406 -0.86 -15.35 -21.30
N LEU A 407 0.33 -15.33 -20.70
CA LEU A 407 1.59 -15.59 -21.40
C LEU A 407 1.77 -17.06 -21.80
N VAL A 408 1.28 -18.00 -21.00
CA VAL A 408 1.39 -19.45 -21.30
C VAL A 408 0.37 -19.89 -22.36
N THR A 409 -0.73 -19.16 -22.50
CA THR A 409 -1.73 -19.41 -23.53
C THR A 409 -1.22 -18.96 -24.92
N GLU A 410 -1.62 -19.66 -25.98
CA GLU A 410 -1.28 -19.30 -27.36
C GLU A 410 -1.77 -17.87 -27.71
N GLY A 411 -0.92 -17.07 -28.35
CA GLY A 411 -1.24 -15.66 -28.66
C GLY A 411 -0.18 -14.95 -29.53
N PRO A 412 -0.28 -13.62 -29.73
CA PRO A 412 0.61 -12.83 -30.59
C PRO A 412 1.95 -12.51 -29.93
N SER A 413 3.09 -12.63 -30.61
CA SER A 413 4.39 -12.23 -30.03
C SER A 413 4.51 -10.71 -29.91
N TYR A 414 5.33 -10.24 -28.96
CA TYR A 414 5.52 -8.81 -28.67
C TYR A 414 6.97 -8.37 -28.87
N ASP A 415 7.16 -7.14 -29.33
CA ASP A 415 8.49 -6.52 -29.41
C ASP A 415 9.01 -6.19 -28.01
N LEU A 416 8.12 -5.81 -27.11
CA LEU A 416 8.44 -5.50 -25.72
C LEU A 416 7.56 -6.33 -24.77
N ILE A 417 8.16 -6.96 -23.79
CA ILE A 417 7.44 -7.45 -22.61
C ILE A 417 8.00 -6.70 -21.41
N VAL A 418 7.13 -5.99 -20.70
CA VAL A 418 7.49 -5.16 -19.55
C VAL A 418 6.76 -5.71 -18.35
N SER A 419 7.50 -6.04 -17.30
CA SER A 419 6.94 -6.73 -16.14
C SER A 419 7.13 -5.91 -14.87
N GLU A 420 6.01 -5.46 -14.31
CA GLU A 420 5.91 -4.60 -13.13
C GLU A 420 5.07 -5.27 -12.01
N PRO A 421 5.46 -6.48 -11.56
CA PRO A 421 4.82 -7.06 -10.41
C PRO A 421 5.22 -6.29 -9.15
N SER A 422 4.39 -6.36 -8.12
CA SER A 422 4.80 -5.89 -6.79
C SER A 422 5.88 -6.80 -6.19
N ASN A 423 6.21 -6.58 -4.92
CA ASN A 423 7.34 -7.24 -4.29
C ASN A 423 7.18 -8.77 -4.23
N PRO A 424 8.24 -9.55 -4.51
CA PRO A 424 8.11 -10.99 -4.67
C PRO A 424 7.88 -11.75 -3.36
N TYR A 425 7.96 -11.11 -2.18
CA TYR A 425 7.54 -11.74 -0.91
C TYR A 425 6.04 -11.91 -0.79
N ARG A 426 5.24 -11.20 -1.61
CA ARG A 426 3.79 -11.38 -1.61
C ARG A 426 3.46 -12.74 -2.20
N ALA A 427 2.57 -13.46 -1.54
CA ALA A 427 2.16 -14.78 -1.97
C ALA A 427 1.70 -14.75 -3.44
N GLY A 428 2.18 -15.71 -4.23
CA GLY A 428 1.88 -15.80 -5.67
C GLY A 428 2.77 -14.93 -6.56
N VAL A 429 3.31 -13.79 -6.10
CA VAL A 429 4.08 -12.89 -6.97
C VAL A 429 5.45 -13.45 -7.36
N ALA A 430 6.09 -14.20 -6.46
CA ALA A 430 7.36 -14.89 -6.75
C ALA A 430 7.27 -15.87 -7.95
N THR A 431 6.07 -16.29 -8.34
CA THR A 431 5.85 -17.13 -9.53
C THR A 431 6.14 -16.40 -10.85
N LEU A 432 6.20 -15.05 -10.83
CA LEU A 432 6.66 -14.20 -11.93
C LEU A 432 8.19 -14.03 -11.95
N PHE A 433 8.90 -14.83 -11.15
CA PHE A 433 10.36 -14.86 -11.09
C PHE A 433 10.89 -16.30 -11.17
N THR A 434 10.15 -17.20 -11.81
CA THR A 434 10.56 -18.60 -12.03
C THR A 434 11.12 -18.82 -13.42
N THR A 435 11.90 -19.90 -13.56
CA THR A 435 12.43 -20.34 -14.86
C THR A 435 11.31 -20.56 -15.87
N GLU A 436 10.20 -21.14 -15.43
CA GLU A 436 9.02 -21.43 -16.25
C GLU A 436 8.34 -20.14 -16.74
N TYR A 437 8.17 -19.15 -15.85
CA TYR A 437 7.65 -17.84 -16.24
C TYR A 437 8.55 -17.15 -17.26
N TYR A 438 9.86 -17.07 -17.01
CA TYR A 438 10.78 -16.46 -17.97
C TYR A 438 10.84 -17.22 -19.29
N THR A 439 10.66 -18.54 -19.28
CA THR A 439 10.55 -19.35 -20.50
C THR A 439 9.29 -18.98 -21.29
N ALA A 440 8.16 -18.79 -20.62
CA ALA A 440 6.92 -18.32 -21.25
C ALA A 440 7.11 -16.92 -21.84
N VAL A 441 7.68 -15.97 -21.08
CA VAL A 441 8.03 -14.63 -21.57
C VAL A 441 8.90 -14.72 -22.83
N ARG A 442 9.98 -15.51 -22.78
CA ARG A 442 10.90 -15.68 -23.91
C ARG A 442 10.19 -16.23 -25.15
N ALA A 443 9.25 -17.16 -24.99
CA ALA A 443 8.47 -17.74 -26.09
C ALA A 443 7.51 -16.72 -26.74
N ARG A 444 7.07 -15.70 -25.99
CA ARG A 444 6.15 -14.65 -26.44
C ARG A 444 6.88 -13.39 -26.95
N LEU A 445 8.21 -13.35 -26.92
CA LEU A 445 8.99 -12.28 -27.56
C LEU A 445 9.09 -12.48 -29.07
N ALA A 446 8.91 -11.40 -29.83
CA ALA A 446 9.23 -11.35 -31.25
C ALA A 446 10.77 -11.43 -31.47
N PRO A 447 11.23 -11.78 -32.68
CA PRO A 447 12.66 -11.73 -32.99
C PRO A 447 13.25 -10.33 -32.74
N GLY A 448 14.28 -10.25 -31.90
CA GLY A 448 14.88 -8.97 -31.48
C GLY A 448 14.13 -8.26 -30.34
N GLY A 449 13.05 -8.86 -29.83
CA GLY A 449 12.27 -8.31 -28.72
C GLY A 449 13.06 -8.21 -27.41
N VAL A 450 12.61 -7.31 -26.55
CA VAL A 450 13.25 -6.97 -25.27
C VAL A 450 12.31 -7.29 -24.12
N PHE A 451 12.83 -7.97 -23.10
CA PHE A 451 12.13 -8.15 -21.84
C PHE A 451 12.70 -7.19 -20.78
N GLY A 452 11.85 -6.35 -20.21
CA GLY A 452 12.15 -5.47 -19.08
C GLY A 452 11.45 -5.96 -17.81
N GLN A 453 12.19 -6.17 -16.73
CA GLN A 453 11.63 -6.59 -15.45
C GLN A 453 12.15 -5.73 -14.31
N TRP A 454 11.22 -5.12 -13.57
CA TRP A 454 11.53 -4.43 -12.33
C TRP A 454 11.79 -5.43 -11.20
N LEU A 455 12.79 -5.15 -10.36
CA LEU A 455 13.02 -5.78 -9.07
C LEU A 455 13.34 -4.70 -8.03
N GLN A 456 12.60 -4.70 -6.93
CA GLN A 456 12.87 -3.82 -5.81
C GLN A 456 14.16 -4.27 -5.10
N GLY A 457 15.16 -3.39 -5.06
CA GLY A 457 16.43 -3.57 -4.36
C GLY A 457 16.37 -3.27 -2.86
N TYR A 458 15.22 -2.80 -2.35
CA TYR A 458 14.92 -2.62 -0.93
C TYR A 458 14.06 -3.75 -0.37
N GLU A 459 14.13 -4.00 0.95
CA GLU A 459 13.43 -5.10 1.64
C GLU A 459 13.79 -6.50 1.10
N VAL A 460 14.96 -6.60 0.48
CA VAL A 460 15.50 -7.79 -0.16
C VAL A 460 16.93 -8.03 0.31
N ASP A 461 17.30 -9.30 0.47
CA ASP A 461 18.69 -9.68 0.74
C ASP A 461 19.46 -9.98 -0.55
N SER A 462 20.78 -9.91 -0.50
CA SER A 462 21.62 -10.19 -1.67
C SER A 462 21.44 -11.62 -2.19
N ARG A 463 21.00 -12.59 -1.37
CA ARG A 463 20.79 -13.98 -1.80
C ARG A 463 19.61 -14.09 -2.75
N ALA A 464 18.52 -13.38 -2.45
CA ALA A 464 17.33 -13.36 -3.27
C ALA A 464 17.59 -12.62 -4.59
N VAL A 465 18.34 -11.51 -4.56
CA VAL A 465 18.77 -10.84 -5.79
C VAL A 465 19.63 -11.77 -6.65
N ARG A 466 20.61 -12.48 -6.07
CA ARG A 466 21.41 -13.49 -6.80
C ARG A 466 20.56 -14.61 -7.39
N LEU A 467 19.53 -15.05 -6.67
CA LEU A 467 18.58 -16.06 -7.17
C LEU A 467 17.82 -15.55 -8.41
N VAL A 468 17.41 -14.28 -8.42
CA VAL A 468 16.77 -13.67 -9.60
C VAL A 468 17.76 -13.62 -10.78
N TYR A 469 19.00 -13.16 -10.57
CA TYR A 469 20.05 -13.20 -11.60
C TYR A 469 20.27 -14.60 -12.17
N ALA A 470 20.44 -15.60 -11.29
CA ALA A 470 20.66 -16.99 -11.69
C ALA A 470 19.48 -17.56 -12.49
N THR A 471 18.26 -17.16 -12.15
CA THR A 471 17.04 -17.63 -12.84
C THR A 471 16.90 -16.96 -14.21
N LEU A 472 17.07 -15.63 -14.30
CA LEU A 472 17.05 -14.88 -15.57
C LEU A 472 18.14 -15.38 -16.53
N ALA A 473 19.39 -15.47 -16.06
CA ALA A 473 20.54 -15.90 -16.87
C ALA A 473 20.44 -17.36 -17.34
N SER A 474 19.55 -18.16 -16.75
CA SER A 474 19.29 -19.54 -17.22
C SER A 474 18.37 -19.61 -18.44
N VAL A 475 17.62 -18.53 -18.73
CA VAL A 475 16.67 -18.45 -19.84
C VAL A 475 17.14 -17.47 -20.91
N PHE A 476 17.69 -16.33 -20.49
CA PHE A 476 18.18 -15.25 -21.36
C PHE A 476 19.72 -15.23 -21.39
N PRO A 477 20.34 -15.28 -22.58
CA PRO A 477 21.81 -15.26 -22.70
C PRO A 477 22.43 -13.89 -22.40
N PHE A 478 21.68 -12.79 -22.57
CA PHE A 478 22.13 -11.43 -22.32
C PHE A 478 21.18 -10.75 -21.33
N VAL A 479 21.65 -10.51 -20.10
CA VAL A 479 20.91 -9.85 -19.03
C VAL A 479 21.71 -8.63 -18.59
N GLU A 480 21.22 -7.45 -18.86
CA GLU A 480 21.78 -6.18 -18.40
C GLU A 480 21.02 -5.68 -17.17
N THR A 481 21.71 -4.94 -16.31
CA THR A 481 21.12 -4.34 -15.11
C THR A 481 21.24 -2.83 -15.19
N TRP A 482 20.11 -2.17 -15.01
CA TRP A 482 19.95 -0.73 -14.97
C TRP A 482 19.32 -0.32 -13.63
N VAL A 483 19.40 0.97 -13.31
CA VAL A 483 18.74 1.57 -12.15
C VAL A 483 17.79 2.68 -12.59
N THR A 484 16.53 2.62 -12.16
CA THR A 484 15.57 3.70 -12.41
C THR A 484 15.62 4.75 -11.29
N GLU A 485 15.85 4.29 -10.06
CA GLU A 485 16.10 5.08 -8.85
C GLU A 485 17.11 4.32 -7.98
N MET A 486 17.77 4.99 -7.03
CA MET A 486 18.66 4.35 -6.05
C MET A 486 17.89 3.39 -5.12
N GLY A 487 17.66 2.17 -5.60
CA GLY A 487 16.87 1.15 -4.91
C GLY A 487 16.01 0.31 -5.84
N ASP A 488 15.82 0.71 -7.09
CA ASP A 488 15.02 -0.01 -8.07
C ASP A 488 15.89 -0.51 -9.23
N LEU A 489 16.00 -1.85 -9.32
CA LEU A 489 16.72 -2.51 -10.40
C LEU A 489 15.78 -2.76 -11.58
N LEU A 490 16.28 -2.51 -12.78
CA LEU A 490 15.63 -2.86 -14.03
C LEU A 490 16.52 -3.83 -14.81
N PHE A 491 16.05 -5.06 -14.96
CA PHE A 491 16.69 -6.06 -15.82
C PHE A 491 16.22 -5.88 -17.25
N ILE A 492 17.18 -5.73 -18.18
CA ILE A 492 16.94 -5.69 -19.61
C ILE A 492 17.51 -6.96 -20.23
N CYS A 493 16.65 -7.78 -20.82
CA CYS A 493 17.00 -9.13 -21.28
C CYS A 493 16.81 -9.27 -22.79
N HIS A 494 17.80 -9.90 -23.46
CA HIS A 494 17.79 -10.15 -24.90
C HIS A 494 18.05 -11.63 -25.25
N GLN A 495 17.50 -12.06 -26.39
CA GLN A 495 17.72 -13.41 -26.95
C GLN A 495 18.99 -13.49 -27.82
N ALA A 496 19.44 -12.37 -28.37
CA ALA A 496 20.62 -12.22 -29.21
C ALA A 496 21.48 -11.06 -28.66
N PRO A 497 22.77 -10.94 -29.04
CA PRO A 497 23.60 -9.82 -28.62
C PRO A 497 22.89 -8.49 -28.94
N PRO A 498 22.64 -7.62 -27.95
CA PRO A 498 22.04 -6.32 -28.23
C PRO A 498 23.00 -5.47 -29.06
N ALA A 499 22.49 -4.44 -29.72
CA ALA A 499 23.29 -3.44 -30.41
C ALA A 499 22.71 -2.07 -30.15
N TYR A 500 23.54 -1.16 -29.62
CA TYR A 500 23.14 0.20 -29.25
C TYR A 500 23.89 1.22 -30.11
N PRO A 501 23.37 1.59 -31.30
CA PRO A 501 23.96 2.67 -32.08
C PRO A 501 23.80 3.99 -31.32
N LEU A 502 24.92 4.58 -30.90
CA LEU A 502 24.89 5.77 -30.05
C LEU A 502 24.24 6.96 -30.77
N ASP A 503 24.45 7.10 -32.09
CA ASP A 503 23.83 8.16 -32.89
C ASP A 503 22.30 8.03 -32.88
N ARG A 504 21.77 6.80 -33.01
CA ARG A 504 20.33 6.54 -32.90
C ARG A 504 19.82 6.85 -31.50
N LEU A 505 20.57 6.49 -30.46
CA LEU A 505 20.19 6.81 -29.08
C LEU A 505 20.11 8.33 -28.90
N ARG A 506 21.13 9.08 -29.36
CA ARG A 506 21.16 10.55 -29.34
C ARG A 506 20.00 11.19 -30.11
N GLU A 507 19.62 10.63 -31.26
CA GLU A 507 18.44 11.08 -32.01
C GLU A 507 17.14 10.84 -31.23
N ARG A 508 17.00 9.69 -30.59
CA ARG A 508 15.76 9.29 -29.90
C ARG A 508 15.55 9.98 -28.57
N VAL A 509 16.60 10.23 -27.80
CA VAL A 509 16.47 10.97 -26.52
C VAL A 509 15.93 12.39 -26.73
N ALA A 510 16.04 12.94 -27.95
CA ALA A 510 15.48 14.23 -28.33
C ALA A 510 14.03 14.16 -28.87
N GLN A 511 13.45 12.96 -29.03
CA GLN A 511 12.10 12.77 -29.58
C GLN A 511 11.07 12.52 -28.48
N PRO A 512 9.84 13.05 -28.59
CA PRO A 512 8.74 12.63 -27.72
C PRO A 512 8.38 11.14 -27.92
N PRO A 513 7.96 10.43 -26.86
CA PRO A 513 7.82 10.90 -25.49
C PRO A 513 9.13 10.84 -24.67
N TYR A 514 10.23 10.32 -25.23
CA TYR A 514 11.50 10.14 -24.51
C TYR A 514 12.08 11.46 -23.99
N ALA A 515 12.13 12.51 -24.82
CA ALA A 515 12.67 13.81 -24.42
C ALA A 515 11.92 14.40 -23.22
N GLU A 516 10.59 14.27 -23.21
CA GLU A 516 9.76 14.71 -22.10
C GLU A 516 10.07 13.87 -20.85
N ALA A 517 9.99 12.54 -20.94
CA ALA A 517 10.25 11.66 -19.81
C ALA A 517 11.65 11.88 -19.21
N LEU A 518 12.70 11.86 -20.04
CA LEU A 518 14.08 12.05 -19.58
C LEU A 518 14.27 13.39 -18.88
N GLN A 519 13.65 14.45 -19.40
CA GLN A 519 13.71 15.75 -18.76
C GLN A 519 12.92 15.78 -17.44
N ARG A 520 11.74 15.16 -17.38
CA ARG A 520 10.80 15.30 -16.25
C ARG A 520 11.06 14.36 -15.09
N VAL A 521 11.37 13.10 -15.38
CA VAL A 521 11.55 12.07 -14.35
C VAL A 521 13.04 11.86 -14.09
N TRP A 522 13.86 11.63 -15.13
CA TRP A 522 15.29 11.40 -14.94
C TRP A 522 16.18 12.65 -14.90
N TYR A 523 15.60 13.83 -15.06
CA TYR A 523 16.30 15.13 -15.06
C TYR A 523 17.53 15.20 -15.99
N THR A 524 17.47 14.54 -17.14
CA THR A 524 18.53 14.51 -18.16
C THR A 524 18.00 14.79 -19.56
N ARG A 525 18.90 15.10 -20.50
CA ARG A 525 18.59 15.34 -21.93
C ARG A 525 19.53 14.59 -22.87
N SER A 526 20.48 13.84 -22.32
CA SER A 526 21.60 13.28 -23.08
C SER A 526 21.50 11.76 -23.14
N ALA A 527 22.10 11.19 -24.19
CA ALA A 527 22.29 9.74 -24.25
C ALA A 527 23.20 9.27 -23.10
N GLU A 528 24.20 10.06 -22.74
CA GLU A 528 25.11 9.82 -21.64
C GLU A 528 24.38 9.78 -20.28
N GLY A 529 23.33 10.58 -20.09
CA GLY A 529 22.48 10.53 -18.91
C GLY A 529 21.60 9.29 -18.85
N VAL A 530 21.18 8.75 -20.01
CA VAL A 530 20.56 7.41 -20.08
C VAL A 530 21.59 6.36 -19.68
N LEU A 531 22.78 6.39 -20.28
CA LEU A 531 23.86 5.42 -20.01
C LEU A 531 24.37 5.49 -18.56
N ALA A 532 24.25 6.65 -17.89
CA ALA A 532 24.55 6.80 -16.47
C ALA A 532 23.68 5.89 -15.57
N ARG A 533 22.49 5.49 -16.05
CA ARG A 533 21.59 4.54 -15.39
C ARG A 533 21.97 3.07 -15.60
N HIS A 534 22.94 2.77 -16.46
CA HIS A 534 23.45 1.40 -16.63
C HIS A 534 24.36 1.03 -15.45
N LEU A 535 24.05 -0.10 -14.81
CA LEU A 535 24.75 -0.60 -13.63
C LEU A 535 25.75 -1.70 -13.99
N ALA A 536 25.33 -2.68 -14.81
CA ALA A 536 26.14 -3.85 -15.11
C ALA A 536 25.73 -4.55 -16.41
N GLY A 537 26.73 -4.92 -17.21
CA GLY A 537 26.54 -5.69 -18.44
C GLY A 537 26.34 -7.20 -18.22
N PRO A 538 26.13 -7.98 -19.30
CA PRO A 538 25.78 -9.40 -19.22
C PRO A 538 26.82 -10.30 -18.56
N ASP A 539 28.11 -9.94 -18.63
CA ASP A 539 29.18 -10.70 -17.99
C ASP A 539 29.11 -10.67 -16.47
N VAL A 540 28.80 -9.50 -15.90
CA VAL A 540 28.61 -9.34 -14.45
C VAL A 540 27.39 -10.13 -14.00
N ALA A 541 26.27 -10.05 -14.74
CA ALA A 541 25.08 -10.82 -14.46
C ALA A 541 25.37 -12.35 -14.44
N ARG A 542 26.15 -12.85 -15.42
CA ARG A 542 26.58 -14.25 -15.46
C ARG A 542 27.50 -14.63 -14.30
N ARG A 543 28.43 -13.76 -13.90
CA ARG A 543 29.30 -13.97 -12.73
C ARG A 543 28.47 -14.08 -11.46
N ILE A 544 27.52 -13.17 -11.25
CA ILE A 544 26.60 -13.19 -10.10
C ILE A 544 25.77 -14.49 -10.10
N ALA A 545 25.21 -14.86 -11.24
CA ALA A 545 24.44 -16.10 -11.42
C ALA A 545 25.25 -17.38 -11.09
N ALA A 546 26.54 -17.37 -11.39
CA ALA A 546 27.44 -18.52 -11.20
C ALA A 546 27.87 -18.76 -9.74
N ILE A 547 27.67 -17.79 -8.83
CA ILE A 547 28.12 -17.90 -7.42
C ILE A 547 27.46 -19.09 -6.73
N ASP A 548 26.12 -19.14 -6.76
CA ASP A 548 25.35 -20.18 -6.07
C ASP A 548 24.78 -21.23 -7.04
N GLY A 549 24.57 -20.88 -8.32
CA GLY A 549 24.02 -21.76 -9.37
C GLY A 549 22.58 -22.26 -9.11
N VAL A 550 21.95 -21.81 -8.03
CA VAL A 550 20.58 -22.14 -7.65
C VAL A 550 19.60 -21.29 -8.44
N ARG A 551 18.54 -21.91 -8.94
CA ARG A 551 17.47 -21.26 -9.70
C ARG A 551 16.14 -21.33 -8.95
N ASN A 552 15.28 -20.36 -9.23
CA ASN A 552 13.89 -20.35 -8.81
C ASN A 552 13.04 -21.08 -9.87
N THR A 553 12.29 -22.08 -9.45
CA THR A 553 11.44 -22.92 -10.31
C THR A 553 10.09 -23.09 -9.63
N ASP A 554 9.04 -23.41 -10.38
CA ASP A 554 7.71 -23.62 -9.79
C ASP A 554 7.70 -24.69 -8.67
N ASP A 555 8.37 -25.82 -8.91
CA ASP A 555 8.47 -26.92 -7.93
C ASP A 555 9.27 -26.55 -6.67
N ARG A 556 10.11 -25.51 -6.77
CA ARG A 556 11.05 -25.08 -5.71
C ARG A 556 11.15 -23.56 -5.71
N ASN A 557 10.02 -22.91 -5.42
CA ASN A 557 9.93 -21.45 -5.35
C ASN A 557 10.64 -20.90 -4.10
N ARG A 558 11.99 -20.92 -4.12
CA ARG A 558 12.83 -20.48 -3.00
C ARG A 558 12.66 -18.99 -2.72
N LEU A 559 12.30 -18.21 -3.74
CA LEU A 559 12.15 -16.78 -3.64
C LEU A 559 10.98 -16.38 -2.72
N GLU A 560 9.84 -17.06 -2.87
CA GLU A 560 8.62 -16.83 -2.08
C GLU A 560 8.85 -16.98 -0.57
N TYR A 561 9.60 -18.01 -0.17
CA TYR A 561 9.94 -18.25 1.23
C TYR A 561 11.19 -17.50 1.69
N GLY A 562 12.11 -17.18 0.77
CA GLY A 562 13.36 -16.46 1.06
C GLY A 562 13.11 -15.02 1.44
N PHE A 563 12.36 -14.28 0.62
CA PHE A 563 12.14 -12.85 0.85
C PHE A 563 11.38 -12.57 2.14
N ALA A 564 10.35 -13.36 2.45
CA ALA A 564 9.59 -13.14 3.67
C ALA A 564 10.42 -13.37 4.94
N ARG A 565 11.52 -14.14 4.86
CA ARG A 565 12.50 -14.28 5.96
C ARG A 565 13.43 -13.07 6.07
N ALA A 566 13.81 -12.48 4.93
CA ALA A 566 14.66 -11.30 4.89
C ALA A 566 14.01 -10.08 5.58
N LEU A 567 12.67 -9.99 5.62
CA LEU A 567 11.93 -8.96 6.37
C LEU A 567 12.26 -8.94 7.88
N SER A 568 12.82 -10.03 8.43
CA SER A 568 13.27 -10.11 9.83
C SER A 568 14.74 -9.69 10.05
N GLN A 569 15.51 -9.47 8.98
CA GLN A 569 16.94 -9.21 9.04
C GLN A 569 17.26 -7.78 8.62
N ALA A 570 18.25 -7.16 9.27
CA ALA A 570 18.77 -5.83 8.91
C ALA A 570 19.78 -5.88 7.74
N SER A 571 19.70 -6.88 6.86
CA SER A 571 20.54 -6.97 5.67
C SER A 571 19.74 -6.53 4.45
N SER A 572 20.05 -5.34 3.94
CA SER A 572 19.58 -4.86 2.65
C SER A 572 20.60 -5.18 1.56
N PHE A 573 20.12 -5.53 0.38
CA PHE A 573 20.91 -5.46 -0.83
C PHE A 573 21.40 -4.03 -1.06
N ASP A 574 22.60 -3.91 -1.65
CA ASP A 574 23.21 -2.64 -2.02
C ASP A 574 23.58 -2.71 -3.51
N ALA A 575 22.92 -1.88 -4.32
CA ALA A 575 23.18 -1.79 -5.76
C ALA A 575 24.62 -1.30 -6.05
N GLY A 576 25.24 -0.56 -5.13
CA GLY A 576 26.63 -0.13 -5.23
C GLY A 576 27.62 -1.29 -5.31
N GLN A 577 27.30 -2.46 -4.72
CA GLN A 577 28.14 -3.66 -4.87
C GLN A 577 28.17 -4.15 -6.32
N VAL A 578 27.02 -4.10 -7.01
CA VAL A 578 26.93 -4.50 -8.42
C VAL A 578 27.69 -3.51 -9.30
N LEU A 579 27.55 -2.20 -9.03
CA LEU A 579 28.32 -1.18 -9.74
C LEU A 579 29.84 -1.36 -9.56
N SER A 580 30.31 -1.58 -8.33
CA SER A 580 31.72 -1.82 -8.05
C SER A 580 32.25 -3.04 -8.80
N MET A 581 31.51 -4.16 -8.80
CA MET A 581 31.85 -5.35 -9.58
C MET A 581 31.88 -5.06 -11.09
N ALA A 582 31.01 -4.18 -11.58
CA ALA A 582 30.96 -3.81 -12.99
C ALA A 582 32.15 -2.91 -13.38
N ILE A 583 32.50 -1.93 -12.56
CA ILE A 583 33.68 -1.08 -12.77
C ILE A 583 34.97 -1.91 -12.78
N GLU A 584 35.14 -2.83 -11.83
CA GLU A 584 36.28 -3.76 -11.79
C GLU A 584 36.37 -4.66 -13.02
N ALA A 585 35.23 -4.93 -13.67
CA ALA A 585 35.13 -5.76 -14.86
C ALA A 585 35.09 -4.97 -16.18
N ASP A 586 35.24 -3.63 -16.15
CA ASP A 586 35.06 -2.73 -17.30
C ASP A 586 33.71 -2.95 -18.02
N ALA A 587 32.66 -3.11 -17.22
CA ALA A 587 31.32 -3.51 -17.64
C ALA A 587 30.22 -2.60 -17.08
N ASP A 588 30.57 -1.39 -16.62
CA ASP A 588 29.65 -0.39 -16.09
C ASP A 588 29.00 0.48 -17.20
N VAL A 589 29.37 0.25 -18.46
CA VAL A 589 28.73 0.78 -19.68
C VAL A 589 28.29 -0.39 -20.56
N PRO A 590 27.20 -0.28 -21.36
CA PRO A 590 26.74 -1.39 -22.21
C PRO A 590 27.82 -1.90 -23.17
N ALA A 591 28.09 -3.21 -23.15
CA ALA A 591 29.19 -3.85 -23.88
C ALA A 591 29.06 -3.79 -25.42
N HIS A 592 27.85 -3.58 -25.93
CA HIS A 592 27.55 -3.58 -27.37
C HIS A 592 27.17 -2.19 -27.90
N LEU A 593 27.76 -1.14 -27.30
CA LEU A 593 27.58 0.23 -27.73
C LEU A 593 28.42 0.53 -28.98
N ALA A 594 27.79 1.01 -30.04
CA ALA A 594 28.46 1.40 -31.29
C ALA A 594 28.59 2.93 -31.34
N GLY A 595 29.75 3.45 -30.92
CA GLY A 595 30.08 4.88 -30.92
C GLY A 595 31.04 5.27 -29.78
N GLN A 596 31.54 6.51 -29.79
CA GLN A 596 32.35 7.05 -28.69
C GLN A 596 31.46 7.81 -27.68
N VAL A 597 31.51 7.36 -26.43
CA VAL A 597 30.83 8.02 -25.29
C VAL A 597 31.74 9.04 -24.61
N ASP A 598 31.13 10.08 -24.07
CA ASP A 598 31.82 10.98 -23.15
C ASP A 598 31.75 10.41 -21.73
N ALA A 599 32.81 9.70 -21.32
CA ALA A 599 32.90 9.07 -20.02
C ALA A 599 32.82 10.10 -18.86
N ARG A 600 33.40 11.29 -19.07
CA ARG A 600 33.30 12.39 -18.10
C ARG A 600 31.85 12.82 -17.93
N ARG A 601 31.10 12.94 -19.03
CA ARG A 601 29.68 13.29 -19.00
C ARG A 601 28.84 12.25 -18.26
N ILE A 602 29.09 10.96 -18.49
CA ILE A 602 28.41 9.87 -17.77
C ILE A 602 28.63 9.99 -16.25
N GLN A 603 29.87 10.25 -15.82
CA GLN A 603 30.18 10.43 -14.39
C GLN A 603 29.43 11.63 -13.78
N LEU A 604 29.37 12.77 -14.48
CA LEU A 604 28.63 13.94 -14.01
C LEU A 604 27.11 13.67 -13.92
N GLU A 605 26.54 12.94 -14.89
CA GLU A 605 25.13 12.55 -14.86
C GLU A 605 24.83 11.56 -13.70
N ARG A 606 25.76 10.66 -13.36
CA ARG A 606 25.64 9.79 -12.17
C ARG A 606 25.61 10.60 -10.87
N LEU A 607 26.42 11.65 -10.75
CA LEU A 607 26.39 12.56 -9.59
C LEU A 607 25.07 13.33 -9.53
N ALA A 608 24.58 13.83 -10.68
CA ALA A 608 23.31 14.53 -10.76
C ALA A 608 22.13 13.62 -10.37
N MET A 609 22.12 12.36 -10.80
CA MET A 609 21.15 11.35 -10.40
C MET A 609 21.12 11.17 -8.88
N LEU A 610 22.27 11.01 -8.23
CA LEU A 610 22.36 10.87 -6.77
C LEU A 610 21.74 12.07 -6.02
N ALA A 611 21.94 13.29 -6.52
CA ALA A 611 21.29 14.47 -5.96
C ALA A 611 19.79 14.54 -6.22
N ALA A 612 19.31 14.01 -7.36
CA ALA A 612 17.89 13.97 -7.64
C ALA A 612 17.13 13.15 -6.58
N ASP A 613 17.74 12.03 -6.17
CA ASP A 613 17.25 11.05 -5.18
C ASP A 613 17.56 11.46 -3.72
N ASP A 614 18.13 12.66 -3.48
CA ASP A 614 18.60 13.12 -2.16
C ASP A 614 19.53 12.10 -1.45
N THR A 615 20.30 11.33 -2.23
CA THR A 615 21.14 10.24 -1.75
C THR A 615 22.56 10.74 -1.47
N GLY A 616 22.99 10.65 -0.22
CA GLY A 616 24.37 10.97 0.18
C GLY A 616 25.38 10.01 -0.45
N PHE A 617 26.55 10.54 -0.82
CA PHE A 617 27.63 9.75 -1.39
C PHE A 617 29.00 10.25 -0.94
N VAL A 618 30.02 9.40 -1.05
CA VAL A 618 31.41 9.80 -0.82
C VAL A 618 32.00 10.24 -2.15
N VAL A 619 32.59 11.43 -2.19
CA VAL A 619 33.31 11.92 -3.37
C VAL A 619 34.48 10.97 -3.66
N PRO A 620 34.50 10.31 -4.85
CA PRO A 620 35.56 9.38 -5.18
C PRO A 620 36.95 10.08 -5.12
N PRO A 621 37.95 9.49 -4.45
CA PRO A 621 39.25 10.12 -4.28
C PRO A 621 40.00 10.31 -5.61
N GLU A 622 39.62 9.60 -6.66
CA GLU A 622 40.18 9.69 -8.01
C GLU A 622 39.74 10.96 -8.76
N LEU A 623 38.64 11.60 -8.34
CA LEU A 623 38.20 12.87 -8.94
C LEU A 623 39.16 14.00 -8.55
N SER A 624 39.53 14.82 -9.53
CA SER A 624 40.43 15.97 -9.35
C SER A 624 39.93 17.21 -10.11
N GLY A 625 40.51 18.37 -9.80
CA GLY A 625 40.21 19.63 -10.48
C GLY A 625 38.73 20.02 -10.42
N ASP A 626 38.16 20.34 -11.59
CA ASP A 626 36.76 20.79 -11.72
C ASP A 626 35.76 19.70 -11.38
N ASP A 627 36.05 18.44 -11.71
CA ASP A 627 35.12 17.33 -11.48
C ASP A 627 34.98 17.02 -10.00
N ARG A 628 36.08 17.16 -9.23
CA ARG A 628 36.02 17.07 -7.76
C ARG A 628 35.20 18.20 -7.16
N ARG A 629 35.43 19.44 -7.58
CA ARG A 629 34.65 20.60 -7.11
C ARG A 629 33.17 20.45 -7.42
N ARG A 630 32.83 19.90 -8.59
CA ARG A 630 31.46 19.61 -8.98
C ARG A 630 30.83 18.57 -8.07
N ALA A 631 31.50 17.45 -7.82
CA ALA A 631 31.04 16.41 -6.90
C ALA A 631 30.84 16.94 -5.47
N GLU A 632 31.78 17.76 -4.97
CA GLU A 632 31.65 18.43 -3.66
C GLU A 632 30.47 19.41 -3.62
N ALA A 633 30.17 20.09 -4.74
CA ALA A 633 28.99 20.95 -4.85
C ALA A 633 27.67 20.15 -4.85
N VAL A 634 27.64 19.00 -5.54
CA VAL A 634 26.50 18.07 -5.50
C VAL A 634 26.27 17.55 -4.08
N LEU A 635 27.33 17.15 -3.39
CA LEU A 635 27.25 16.73 -1.99
C LEU A 635 26.75 17.88 -1.09
N ALA A 636 27.25 19.11 -1.28
CA ALA A 636 26.79 20.27 -0.55
C ALA A 636 25.29 20.56 -0.77
N PHE A 637 24.75 20.26 -1.95
CA PHE A 637 23.32 20.38 -2.23
C PHE A 637 22.50 19.38 -1.41
N VAL A 638 22.87 18.10 -1.43
CA VAL A 638 22.24 17.02 -0.63
C VAL A 638 22.30 17.34 0.86
N GLU A 639 23.45 17.86 1.34
CA GLU A 639 23.63 18.30 2.73
C GLU A 639 22.96 19.65 3.06
N ARG A 640 22.18 20.22 2.13
CA ARG A 640 21.44 21.48 2.29
C ARG A 640 22.33 22.69 2.66
N ARG A 641 23.52 22.78 2.04
CA ARG A 641 24.50 23.89 2.18
C ARG A 641 24.54 24.77 0.91
N PRO A 642 23.51 25.59 0.63
CA PRO A 642 23.34 26.27 -0.66
C PRO A 642 24.46 27.28 -1.00
N ALA A 643 25.06 27.93 -0.01
CA ALA A 643 26.18 28.86 -0.26
C ALA A 643 27.44 28.13 -0.77
N ASP A 644 27.69 26.92 -0.26
CA ASP A 644 28.82 26.10 -0.72
C ASP A 644 28.61 25.57 -2.13
N VAL A 645 27.38 25.23 -2.50
CA VAL A 645 27.04 24.85 -3.88
C VAL A 645 27.50 25.96 -4.84
N LEU A 646 27.09 27.20 -4.60
CA LEU A 646 27.44 28.33 -5.47
C LEU A 646 28.93 28.65 -5.49
N ARG A 647 29.63 28.47 -4.37
CA ARG A 647 31.07 28.72 -4.24
C ARG A 647 31.90 27.65 -4.96
N LEU A 648 31.47 26.40 -4.90
CA LEU A 648 32.18 25.25 -5.47
C LEU A 648 31.87 25.07 -6.96
N TRP A 649 30.69 25.50 -7.41
CA TRP A 649 30.26 25.31 -8.79
C TRP A 649 31.04 26.15 -9.78
N ALA A 650 31.58 25.50 -10.82
CA ALA A 650 32.23 26.16 -11.95
C ALA A 650 31.59 25.72 -13.28
N GLY A 651 31.43 26.67 -14.20
CA GLY A 651 30.87 26.44 -15.53
C GLY A 651 29.35 26.29 -15.58
N GLU A 652 28.83 26.04 -16.78
CA GLU A 652 27.40 25.87 -17.04
C GLU A 652 26.85 24.56 -16.46
N PRO A 653 25.56 24.49 -16.10
CA PRO A 653 24.90 23.24 -15.79
C PRO A 653 24.89 22.33 -17.02
N ALA A 654 25.22 21.07 -16.80
CA ALA A 654 25.28 20.05 -17.83
C ALA A 654 23.90 19.42 -18.01
N SER A 655 23.14 19.15 -16.94
CA SER A 655 21.80 18.54 -16.98
C SER A 655 20.70 19.44 -16.40
N PRO A 656 19.41 19.16 -16.70
CA PRO A 656 18.28 19.78 -16.01
C PRO A 656 18.39 19.72 -14.47
N MET A 657 18.83 18.61 -13.90
CA MET A 657 18.97 18.50 -12.43
C MET A 657 19.96 19.52 -11.89
N GLU A 658 21.12 19.65 -12.53
CA GLU A 658 22.15 20.60 -12.10
C GLU A 658 21.69 22.06 -12.23
N ALA A 659 20.93 22.39 -13.27
CA ALA A 659 20.33 23.71 -13.43
C ALA A 659 19.34 24.01 -12.30
N LEU A 660 18.51 23.03 -11.90
CA LEU A 660 17.60 23.14 -10.76
C LEU A 660 18.36 23.30 -9.43
N MET A 661 19.43 22.53 -9.21
CA MET A 661 20.28 22.65 -8.02
C MET A 661 20.86 24.04 -7.85
N LEU A 662 21.38 24.61 -8.94
CA LEU A 662 21.92 25.97 -8.97
C LEU A 662 20.84 27.01 -8.72
N LEU A 663 19.67 26.86 -9.35
CA LEU A 663 18.54 27.76 -9.15
C LEU A 663 18.07 27.76 -7.70
N GLU A 664 17.84 26.57 -7.12
CA GLU A 664 17.43 26.40 -5.73
C GLU A 664 18.47 26.97 -4.76
N SER A 665 19.75 26.71 -5.00
CA SER A 665 20.83 27.20 -4.14
C SER A 665 20.96 28.73 -4.22
N ALA A 666 20.85 29.31 -5.42
CA ALA A 666 20.82 30.76 -5.63
C ALA A 666 19.60 31.40 -4.95
N ALA A 667 18.43 30.77 -5.09
CA ALA A 667 17.20 31.22 -4.47
C ALA A 667 17.24 31.18 -2.93
N ARG A 668 18.15 30.40 -2.31
CA ARG A 668 18.35 30.36 -0.86
C ARG A 668 19.50 31.25 -0.36
N ALA A 669 20.57 31.44 -1.14
CA ALA A 669 21.81 32.04 -0.65
C ALA A 669 22.37 33.24 -1.45
N ALA A 670 21.94 33.50 -2.69
CA ALA A 670 22.54 34.51 -3.56
C ALA A 670 21.85 35.88 -3.49
N ALA A 671 22.46 36.92 -4.07
CA ALA A 671 21.79 38.19 -4.30
C ALA A 671 20.77 38.08 -5.47
N PRO A 672 19.68 38.86 -5.50
CA PRO A 672 18.64 38.73 -6.53
C PRO A 672 19.14 38.85 -7.98
N GLU A 673 20.14 39.70 -8.22
CA GLU A 673 20.83 39.87 -9.51
C GLU A 673 21.50 38.59 -10.00
N ASP A 674 21.98 37.74 -9.10
CA ASP A 674 22.61 36.46 -9.43
C ASP A 674 21.57 35.37 -9.72
N VAL A 675 20.35 35.51 -9.22
CA VAL A 675 19.26 34.54 -9.47
C VAL A 675 18.68 34.72 -10.87
N ARG A 676 18.56 35.97 -11.34
CA ARG A 676 17.87 36.30 -12.61
C ARG A 676 18.44 35.56 -13.84
N PRO A 677 19.77 35.49 -14.08
CA PRO A 677 20.32 34.75 -15.21
C PRO A 677 20.00 33.26 -15.19
N ARG A 678 19.78 32.69 -13.99
CA ARG A 678 19.50 31.26 -13.78
C ARG A 678 18.03 30.90 -13.98
N LEU A 679 17.13 31.87 -13.93
CA LEU A 679 15.69 31.67 -14.17
C LEU A 679 15.40 31.43 -15.65
N GLY A 680 15.98 32.26 -16.53
CA GLY A 680 15.65 32.28 -17.97
C GLY A 680 15.62 30.91 -18.64
N PRO A 681 16.68 30.09 -18.52
CA PRO A 681 16.72 28.76 -19.14
C PRO A 681 15.69 27.75 -18.61
N LEU A 682 15.11 27.99 -17.43
CA LEU A 682 14.20 27.08 -16.76
C LEU A 682 12.74 27.54 -16.76
N VAL A 683 12.42 28.76 -17.20
CA VAL A 683 11.04 29.28 -17.15
C VAL A 683 10.10 28.48 -18.05
N ASP A 684 10.55 28.05 -19.23
CA ASP A 684 9.72 27.29 -20.17
C ASP A 684 9.64 25.82 -19.77
N ASP A 685 10.75 25.29 -19.27
CA ASP A 685 10.84 23.89 -18.86
C ASP A 685 10.17 23.66 -17.51
N TRP A 686 10.51 24.45 -16.49
CA TRP A 686 10.08 24.29 -15.10
C TRP A 686 9.41 25.57 -14.59
N PRO A 687 8.27 25.97 -15.17
CA PRO A 687 7.64 27.26 -14.88
C PRO A 687 7.28 27.42 -13.40
N ALA A 688 6.85 26.34 -12.73
CA ALA A 688 6.53 26.37 -11.31
C ALA A 688 7.78 26.59 -10.44
N ASP A 689 8.83 25.77 -10.62
CA ASP A 689 10.09 25.87 -9.89
C ASP A 689 10.76 27.24 -10.07
N ALA A 690 10.77 27.78 -11.30
CA ALA A 690 11.29 29.12 -11.58
C ALA A 690 10.54 30.20 -10.79
N ARG A 691 9.20 30.13 -10.74
CA ARG A 691 8.39 31.09 -9.97
C ARG A 691 8.58 30.92 -8.47
N PHE A 692 8.69 29.70 -7.96
CA PHE A 692 8.96 29.46 -6.54
C PHE A 692 10.34 29.97 -6.11
N ALA A 693 11.37 29.78 -6.94
CA ALA A 693 12.69 30.36 -6.72
C ALA A 693 12.67 31.90 -6.70
N ALA A 694 11.91 32.52 -7.61
CA ALA A 694 11.71 33.97 -7.63
C ALA A 694 10.97 34.45 -6.36
N ALA A 695 9.94 33.71 -5.91
CA ALA A 695 9.20 34.01 -4.70
C ALA A 695 10.08 33.95 -3.44
N ALA A 696 10.87 32.89 -3.28
CA ALA A 696 11.80 32.73 -2.16
C ALA A 696 12.83 33.87 -2.14
N THR A 697 13.34 34.26 -3.30
CA THR A 697 14.27 35.38 -3.45
C THR A 697 13.61 36.71 -3.06
N ALA A 698 12.41 37.00 -3.55
CA ALA A 698 11.69 38.23 -3.22
C ALA A 698 11.39 38.33 -1.70
N ALA A 699 10.97 37.21 -1.09
CA ALA A 699 10.70 37.15 0.34
C ALA A 699 11.94 37.42 1.19
N ARG A 700 13.11 36.84 0.84
CA ARG A 700 14.38 37.11 1.54
C ARG A 700 14.78 38.59 1.46
N ASN A 701 14.50 39.24 0.33
CA ASN A 701 14.89 40.63 0.07
C ASN A 701 13.84 41.66 0.52
N GLY A 702 12.88 41.27 1.36
CA GLY A 702 11.91 42.21 1.93
C GLY A 702 10.82 42.67 0.96
N ALA A 703 10.53 41.91 -0.10
CA ALA A 703 9.45 42.17 -1.06
C ALA A 703 8.34 41.09 -0.98
N PRO A 704 7.56 41.04 0.12
CA PRO A 704 6.57 39.98 0.34
C PRO A 704 5.41 40.01 -0.66
N GLU A 705 5.02 41.16 -1.20
CA GLU A 705 3.95 41.28 -2.19
C GLU A 705 4.36 40.61 -3.51
N THR A 706 5.57 40.91 -4.01
CA THR A 706 6.14 40.25 -5.19
C THR A 706 6.34 38.75 -4.96
N ALA A 707 6.70 38.34 -3.72
CA ALA A 707 6.79 36.93 -3.38
C ALA A 707 5.43 36.22 -3.51
N VAL A 708 4.35 36.86 -3.08
CA VAL A 708 2.98 36.33 -3.21
C VAL A 708 2.56 36.23 -4.67
N GLU A 709 2.83 37.24 -5.49
CA GLU A 709 2.55 37.21 -6.93
C GLU A 709 3.20 35.98 -7.59
N HIS A 710 4.49 35.77 -7.33
CA HIS A 710 5.22 34.61 -7.85
C HIS A 710 4.71 33.28 -7.31
N LEU A 711 4.31 33.18 -6.04
CA LEU A 711 3.67 31.97 -5.52
C LEU A 711 2.37 31.66 -6.25
N VAL A 712 1.53 32.67 -6.47
CA VAL A 712 0.25 32.51 -7.18
C VAL A 712 0.49 32.03 -8.61
N GLU A 713 1.44 32.65 -9.33
CA GLU A 713 1.81 32.22 -10.68
C GLU A 713 2.38 30.79 -10.71
N GLY A 714 3.22 30.44 -9.75
CA GLY A 714 3.82 29.11 -9.63
C GLY A 714 2.77 28.02 -9.35
N PHE A 715 1.87 28.25 -8.40
CA PHE A 715 0.77 27.31 -8.13
C PHE A 715 -0.20 27.19 -9.30
N ALA A 716 -0.45 28.28 -10.04
CA ALA A 716 -1.24 28.22 -11.28
C ALA A 716 -0.51 27.45 -12.39
N ALA A 717 0.82 27.50 -12.47
CA ALA A 717 1.62 26.73 -13.42
C ALA A 717 1.54 25.23 -13.15
N LEU A 718 1.54 24.79 -11.88
CA LEU A 718 1.40 23.37 -11.50
C LEU A 718 0.10 22.72 -12.01
N ARG A 719 -0.96 23.51 -12.20
CA ARG A 719 -2.23 23.01 -12.75
C ARG A 719 -2.18 22.73 -14.25
N ARG A 720 -1.24 23.35 -14.96
CA ARG A 720 -1.02 23.15 -16.41
C ARG A 720 0.03 22.08 -16.67
N GLN A 721 1.06 22.02 -15.84
CA GLN A 721 2.16 21.07 -15.93
C GLN A 721 2.45 20.52 -14.55
N VAL A 722 2.22 19.22 -14.38
CA VAL A 722 2.28 18.56 -13.07
C VAL A 722 3.71 18.23 -12.61
N TRP A 723 4.67 18.22 -13.54
CA TRP A 723 6.06 17.89 -13.27
C TRP A 723 6.80 19.11 -12.71
N SER A 724 7.22 19.01 -11.45
CA SER A 724 7.99 19.99 -10.68
C SER A 724 8.75 19.26 -9.58
N ARG A 725 9.84 19.82 -9.03
CA ARG A 725 10.48 19.19 -7.88
C ARG A 725 9.57 19.29 -6.67
N GLN A 726 9.27 18.14 -6.07
CA GLN A 726 8.40 18.06 -4.90
C GLN A 726 8.91 18.96 -3.76
N THR A 727 10.23 18.98 -3.53
CA THR A 727 10.88 19.84 -2.54
C THR A 727 10.64 21.34 -2.81
N SER A 728 10.66 21.78 -4.07
CA SER A 728 10.33 23.17 -4.45
C SER A 728 8.88 23.51 -4.11
N VAL A 729 7.94 22.60 -4.38
CA VAL A 729 6.51 22.79 -4.10
C VAL A 729 6.27 22.87 -2.59
N GLU A 730 6.88 21.97 -1.81
CA GLU A 730 6.78 21.95 -0.35
C GLU A 730 7.33 23.23 0.29
N ASP A 731 8.50 23.70 -0.17
CA ASP A 731 9.09 24.96 0.28
C ASP A 731 8.19 26.17 -0.06
N ALA A 732 7.60 26.17 -1.27
CA ALA A 732 6.68 27.22 -1.69
C ALA A 732 5.40 27.25 -0.83
N LEU A 733 4.85 26.08 -0.49
CA LEU A 733 3.69 25.96 0.40
C LEU A 733 4.02 26.44 1.82
N ALA A 734 5.20 26.08 2.34
CA ALA A 734 5.67 26.59 3.62
C ALA A 734 5.88 28.12 3.60
N LEU A 735 6.40 28.67 2.50
CA LEU A 735 6.54 30.11 2.32
C LEU A 735 5.18 30.82 2.26
N ALA A 736 4.20 30.26 1.52
CA ALA A 736 2.84 30.78 1.44
C ALA A 736 2.20 30.89 2.84
N ALA A 737 2.33 29.83 3.65
CA ALA A 737 1.84 29.82 5.03
C ALA A 737 2.51 30.89 5.92
N ARG A 738 3.79 31.20 5.70
CA ARG A 738 4.51 32.26 6.43
C ARG A 738 4.15 33.67 5.99
N LEU A 739 3.75 33.87 4.73
CA LEU A 739 3.46 35.21 4.18
C LEU A 739 2.01 35.66 4.44
N ALA A 740 1.08 34.73 4.63
CA ALA A 740 -0.34 35.01 4.85
C ALA A 740 -0.68 35.81 6.13
N PRO A 741 -0.05 35.58 7.31
CA PRO A 741 -0.38 36.31 8.53
C PRO A 741 -0.20 37.82 8.38
N GLY A 742 -1.21 38.59 8.82
CA GLY A 742 -1.20 40.05 8.78
C GLY A 742 -1.41 40.68 7.39
N ARG A 743 -1.67 39.87 6.34
CA ARG A 743 -1.89 40.34 4.96
C ARG A 743 -3.14 39.71 4.34
N PRO A 744 -4.34 40.30 4.53
CA PRO A 744 -5.61 39.70 4.08
C PRO A 744 -5.69 39.42 2.57
N ASP A 745 -5.20 40.33 1.74
CA ASP A 745 -5.20 40.16 0.27
C ASP A 745 -4.30 38.99 -0.15
N ALA A 746 -3.09 38.91 0.41
CA ALA A 746 -2.19 37.79 0.17
C ALA A 746 -2.78 36.46 0.63
N ALA A 747 -3.39 36.42 1.83
CA ALA A 747 -4.04 35.23 2.34
C ALA A 747 -5.20 34.76 1.44
N ARG A 748 -5.99 35.70 0.92
CA ARG A 748 -7.08 35.43 -0.04
C ARG A 748 -6.54 34.86 -1.36
N ASP A 749 -5.53 35.50 -1.94
CA ASP A 749 -5.02 35.13 -3.26
C ASP A 749 -4.31 33.76 -3.22
N LEU A 750 -3.51 33.51 -2.17
CA LEU A 750 -2.90 32.21 -1.91
C LEU A 750 -3.96 31.13 -1.66
N TYR A 751 -4.98 31.43 -0.84
CA TYR A 751 -6.09 30.49 -0.61
C TYR A 751 -6.81 30.13 -1.91
N GLY A 752 -7.03 31.09 -2.81
CA GLY A 752 -7.64 30.85 -4.12
C GLY A 752 -6.88 29.81 -4.95
N GLN A 753 -5.55 29.78 -4.86
CA GLN A 753 -4.73 28.76 -5.52
C GLN A 753 -4.69 27.44 -4.78
N LEU A 754 -4.73 27.48 -3.44
CA LEU A 754 -4.53 26.34 -2.58
C LEU A 754 -5.80 25.63 -2.18
N ARG A 755 -7.01 26.17 -2.41
CA ARG A 755 -8.27 25.54 -1.95
C ARG A 755 -8.50 24.16 -2.56
N ASP A 756 -8.21 24.01 -3.85
CA ASP A 756 -8.43 22.80 -4.63
C ASP A 756 -7.13 21.99 -4.68
N PRO A 757 -7.16 20.65 -4.54
CA PRO A 757 -5.98 19.81 -4.71
C PRO A 757 -5.26 20.04 -6.05
N PHE A 758 -3.94 19.84 -6.05
CA PHE A 758 -3.17 19.80 -7.29
C PHE A 758 -3.42 18.46 -8.02
N PRO A 759 -3.33 18.42 -9.36
CA PRO A 759 -3.49 17.17 -10.11
C PRO A 759 -2.56 16.07 -9.60
N GLY A 760 -3.05 14.83 -9.53
CA GLY A 760 -2.29 13.70 -9.00
C GLY A 760 -2.02 13.76 -7.49
N GLY A 761 -2.61 14.70 -6.75
CA GLY A 761 -2.40 14.85 -5.32
C GLY A 761 -1.03 15.40 -4.94
N LEU A 762 -0.36 16.12 -5.85
CA LEU A 762 1.00 16.65 -5.64
C LEU A 762 1.10 17.46 -4.34
N ALA A 763 2.05 17.11 -3.47
CA ALA A 763 2.34 17.80 -2.20
C ALA A 763 1.10 18.05 -1.31
N GLU A 764 0.09 17.18 -1.41
CA GLU A 764 -1.19 17.34 -0.72
C GLU A 764 -1.08 17.39 0.82
N PRO A 765 -0.22 16.60 1.50
CA PRO A 765 0.01 16.78 2.94
C PRO A 765 0.46 18.20 3.30
N SER A 766 1.40 18.75 2.53
CA SER A 766 1.95 20.09 2.73
C SER A 766 0.93 21.18 2.38
N ARG A 767 0.09 20.96 1.35
CA ARG A 767 -1.00 21.87 0.99
C ARG A 767 -2.04 21.96 2.10
N ARG A 768 -2.48 20.81 2.62
CA ARG A 768 -3.42 20.72 3.74
C ARG A 768 -2.86 21.39 5.00
N SER A 769 -1.57 21.20 5.26
CA SER A 769 -0.87 21.85 6.38
C SER A 769 -0.78 23.37 6.22
N ALA A 770 -0.47 23.85 5.01
CA ALA A 770 -0.47 25.28 4.69
C ALA A 770 -1.86 25.90 4.85
N LEU A 771 -2.92 25.25 4.36
CA LEU A 771 -4.30 25.71 4.56
C LEU A 771 -4.68 25.78 6.04
N ALA A 772 -4.34 24.75 6.83
CA ALA A 772 -4.59 24.74 8.26
C ALA A 772 -3.89 25.90 8.99
N ALA A 773 -2.65 26.23 8.60
CA ALA A 773 -1.89 27.35 9.15
C ALA A 773 -2.44 28.72 8.71
N MET A 774 -2.91 28.84 7.47
CA MET A 774 -3.49 30.09 6.93
C MET A 774 -4.90 30.35 7.45
N GLY A 775 -5.65 29.30 7.82
CA GLY A 775 -7.06 29.34 8.22
C GLY A 775 -7.45 30.54 9.11
N PRO A 776 -6.77 30.79 10.25
CA PRO A 776 -7.09 31.91 11.13
C PRO A 776 -7.01 33.31 10.50
N HIS A 777 -6.30 33.45 9.39
CA HIS A 777 -6.04 34.72 8.70
C HIS A 777 -6.94 34.95 7.48
N LEU A 778 -7.81 33.99 7.15
CA LEU A 778 -8.74 34.10 6.04
C LEU A 778 -10.03 34.85 6.41
N LEU A 779 -10.80 35.24 5.39
CA LEU A 779 -12.15 35.77 5.57
C LEU A 779 -13.08 34.73 6.22
N PRO A 780 -14.07 35.14 7.04
CA PRO A 780 -14.89 34.22 7.84
C PRO A 780 -15.50 33.05 7.08
N GLU A 781 -15.95 33.27 5.85
CA GLU A 781 -16.48 32.24 4.95
C GLU A 781 -15.46 31.14 4.65
N HIS A 782 -14.22 31.51 4.31
CA HIS A 782 -13.14 30.58 4.02
C HIS A 782 -12.60 29.91 5.30
N GLN A 783 -12.70 30.57 6.46
CA GLN A 783 -12.34 29.94 7.74
C GLN A 783 -13.20 28.70 8.02
N VAL A 784 -14.50 28.76 7.70
CA VAL A 784 -15.42 27.61 7.88
C VAL A 784 -15.05 26.47 6.94
N GLU A 785 -14.69 26.78 5.69
CA GLU A 785 -14.24 25.78 4.72
C GLU A 785 -12.97 25.07 5.21
N VAL A 786 -11.95 25.81 5.64
CA VAL A 786 -10.72 25.22 6.19
C VAL A 786 -11.00 24.44 7.48
N ALA A 787 -11.85 24.96 8.37
CA ALA A 787 -12.23 24.30 9.62
C ALA A 787 -12.97 22.96 9.41
N THR A 788 -13.58 22.76 8.24
CA THR A 788 -14.31 21.53 7.90
C THR A 788 -13.60 20.65 6.87
N LEU A 789 -12.46 21.07 6.33
CA LEU A 789 -11.67 20.34 5.33
C LEU A 789 -11.30 18.91 5.74
N PHE A 790 -11.15 18.68 7.04
CA PHE A 790 -10.72 17.42 7.61
C PHE A 790 -11.88 16.65 8.29
N ASP A 791 -13.12 17.15 8.21
CA ASP A 791 -14.25 16.45 8.82
C ASP A 791 -14.47 15.07 8.17
N PRO A 792 -14.84 14.02 8.93
CA PRO A 792 -15.09 14.03 10.38
C PRO A 792 -13.84 13.79 11.25
N TYR A 793 -12.65 13.73 10.67
CA TYR A 793 -11.38 13.38 11.34
C TYR A 793 -10.41 14.58 11.35
N PRO A 794 -10.66 15.61 12.19
CA PRO A 794 -9.86 16.83 12.18
C PRO A 794 -8.39 16.57 12.55
N VAL A 795 -7.50 17.43 12.05
CA VAL A 795 -6.11 17.52 12.54
C VAL A 795 -6.15 17.70 14.06
N TRP A 796 -5.50 16.80 14.79
CA TRP A 796 -5.65 16.68 16.23
C TRP A 796 -4.54 17.44 16.96
N THR A 797 -4.40 18.73 16.62
CA THR A 797 -3.48 19.65 17.27
C THR A 797 -4.25 20.75 17.99
N ARG A 798 -3.73 21.25 19.11
CA ARG A 798 -4.38 22.31 19.90
C ARG A 798 -4.76 23.51 19.04
N ALA A 799 -3.80 24.03 18.28
CA ALA A 799 -3.97 25.22 17.45
C ALA A 799 -5.10 25.05 16.43
N PHE A 800 -5.13 23.92 15.71
CA PHE A 800 -6.16 23.66 14.72
C PHE A 800 -7.54 23.43 15.35
N LEU A 801 -7.62 22.69 16.45
CA LEU A 801 -8.88 22.42 17.14
C LEU A 801 -9.51 23.69 17.73
N GLU A 802 -8.71 24.57 18.34
CA GLU A 802 -9.17 25.86 18.85
C GLU A 802 -9.65 26.76 17.71
N PHE A 803 -8.86 26.89 16.63
CA PHE A 803 -9.28 27.60 15.41
C PHE A 803 -10.61 27.07 14.87
N ARG A 804 -10.71 25.74 14.69
CA ARG A 804 -11.90 25.07 14.17
C ARG A 804 -13.13 25.35 15.03
N ARG A 805 -13.00 25.24 16.36
CA ARG A 805 -14.09 25.57 17.30
C ARG A 805 -14.54 27.02 17.11
N ASP A 806 -13.61 27.97 17.07
CA ASP A 806 -13.92 29.40 17.03
C ASP A 806 -14.57 29.80 15.70
N ALA A 807 -14.03 29.32 14.57
CA ALA A 807 -14.59 29.53 13.25
C ALA A 807 -16.03 28.99 13.14
N LEU A 808 -16.25 27.74 13.57
CA LEU A 808 -17.57 27.11 13.51
C LEU A 808 -18.59 27.73 14.47
N THR A 809 -18.15 28.20 15.64
CA THR A 809 -19.00 28.89 16.61
C THR A 809 -19.45 30.24 16.08
N ARG A 810 -18.53 31.04 15.53
CA ARG A 810 -18.86 32.33 14.89
C ARG A 810 -19.86 32.16 13.75
N ALA A 811 -19.69 31.11 12.94
CA ALA A 811 -20.57 30.79 11.83
C ALA A 811 -21.90 30.13 12.23
N ARG A 812 -22.14 29.88 13.54
CA ARG A 812 -23.32 29.16 14.06
C ARG A 812 -23.54 27.80 13.38
N SER A 813 -22.45 27.11 13.06
CA SER A 813 -22.49 25.80 12.41
C SER A 813 -23.07 24.73 13.35
N PRO A 814 -23.87 23.77 12.85
CA PRO A 814 -24.33 22.62 13.65
C PRO A 814 -23.18 21.76 14.17
N ARG A 815 -21.97 21.89 13.60
CA ARG A 815 -20.76 21.17 14.02
C ARG A 815 -20.00 21.85 15.17
N ALA A 816 -20.36 23.08 15.56
CA ALA A 816 -19.66 23.82 16.61
C ALA A 816 -19.61 23.05 17.95
N ALA A 817 -20.70 22.37 18.32
CA ALA A 817 -20.75 21.56 19.54
C ALA A 817 -19.79 20.36 19.49
N ALA A 818 -19.60 19.75 18.32
CA ALA A 818 -18.62 18.67 18.15
C ALA A 818 -17.19 19.21 18.26
N ALA A 819 -16.89 20.34 17.61
CA ALA A 819 -15.59 20.98 17.69
C ALA A 819 -15.20 21.42 19.12
N ALA A 820 -16.17 21.90 19.91
CA ALA A 820 -15.94 22.22 21.32
C ALA A 820 -15.57 20.96 22.14
N ARG A 821 -16.25 19.84 21.91
CA ARG A 821 -15.90 18.56 22.56
C ARG A 821 -14.53 18.03 22.14
N ASP A 822 -14.14 18.26 20.89
CA ASP A 822 -12.80 17.86 20.41
C ASP A 822 -11.70 18.59 21.19
N VAL A 823 -11.84 19.91 21.38
CA VAL A 823 -10.91 20.72 22.20
C VAL A 823 -10.88 20.23 23.65
N GLU A 824 -12.04 20.03 24.29
CA GLU A 824 -12.12 19.52 25.66
C GLU A 824 -11.43 18.15 25.80
N THR A 825 -11.62 17.28 24.81
CA THR A 825 -11.01 15.94 24.79
C THR A 825 -9.51 16.00 24.58
N PHE A 826 -9.02 16.92 23.75
CA PHE A 826 -7.60 17.18 23.57
C PHE A 826 -6.97 17.63 24.90
N LEU A 827 -7.54 18.65 25.55
CA LEU A 827 -7.02 19.24 26.80
C LEU A 827 -7.00 18.25 27.97
N ARG A 828 -7.91 17.27 28.02
CA ARG A 828 -7.88 16.20 29.03
C ARG A 828 -6.62 15.33 29.00
N HIS A 829 -5.88 15.34 27.89
CA HIS A 829 -4.68 14.52 27.68
C HIS A 829 -3.42 15.37 27.45
N VAL A 830 -3.47 16.67 27.77
CA VAL A 830 -2.29 17.55 27.79
C VAL A 830 -1.74 17.55 29.22
N ASP A 831 -0.43 17.37 29.36
CA ASP A 831 0.21 17.57 30.64
C ASP A 831 0.05 19.03 31.06
N PRO A 832 -0.45 19.31 32.28
CA PRO A 832 -0.51 20.68 32.75
C PRO A 832 0.91 21.25 32.79
N PRO A 833 1.11 22.51 32.36
CA PRO A 833 2.42 23.14 32.47
C PRO A 833 2.84 23.17 33.95
N LEU A 834 4.15 23.15 34.20
CA LEU A 834 4.74 23.05 35.56
C LEU A 834 4.22 24.10 36.56
N ASN A 835 3.67 25.21 36.07
CA ASN A 835 3.14 26.33 36.84
C ASN A 835 1.61 26.34 37.01
N GLU A 836 0.89 25.33 36.49
CA GLU A 836 -0.57 25.19 36.71
C GLU A 836 -0.86 24.08 37.73
N ALA A 837 -1.34 24.47 38.90
CA ALA A 837 -1.90 23.51 39.86
C ALA A 837 -3.14 22.86 39.24
N ARG A 838 -3.24 21.52 39.28
CA ARG A 838 -4.47 20.78 38.91
C ARG A 838 -5.65 21.35 39.72
N SER A 839 -6.42 22.24 39.13
CA SER A 839 -7.62 22.80 39.73
C SER A 839 -8.74 21.74 39.65
N GLY A 840 -8.78 20.89 40.69
CA GLY A 840 -9.97 20.17 41.10
C GLY A 840 -10.46 19.04 40.19
N ALA A 841 -10.10 17.81 40.55
CA ALA A 841 -11.04 16.71 40.37
C ALA A 841 -12.30 17.02 41.21
N ARG A 842 -13.45 17.17 40.55
CA ARG A 842 -14.77 16.97 41.13
C ARG A 842 -15.57 16.05 40.22
#